data_AF-A0A923Z2X9-F1
#
_entry.id   AF-A0A923Z2X9-F1
#
_cell.length_a   1.000
_cell.length_b   1.000
_cell.length_c   1.000
_cell.angle_alpha   90.00
_cell.angle_beta   90.00
_cell.angle_gamma   90.00
#
_symmetry.space_group_name_H-M   'P 1'
#
loop_
_entity.id
_entity.type
_entity.pdbx_description
1 polymer ?
#
loop_
_entity_poly.entity_id
_entity_poly.type
_entity_poly.pdbx_seq_one_letter_code
_entity_poly.pdbx_strand_id
1 'polypeptide(L)'
;MVAGLPVSLDDKYRFTDGRVFLSGTQALVRLPLVQRARDKAAGLNTGGFISGYRGSPLGAYDQELWRAKKLLAAENIVFQPGLNEELGATAVWGSQHVGLRPGATVDGVFGIWYGKGPGLDRAMDVIKHANAAGTTPHGGVLAIVGDDHGAKSSTLPHQSDHNFQAAFVPFLSPSSVHEFVEYGLLGIAMSRFAGTWVGFKATADTVETSATIDLAVEHRTIVLPPFDFPEGGVGIRGNDIWREEDTRLQRYKGFAAMAFAKANGIDRRVWDTPTPRFGIVTTGKAFADTMEALTELGIDERIASQIGLRVYKVGMPWPLEPDGIRSFAEGLEEVLVIEEKREFIEHQLRWQLYNWREAVRPRVVGKHDEDGNWLLSPDNELTPGTIAHVIAARIQKYYDTDAIRNRLAFFTDQDAKASAYVTPIKRTPYFCSGCPHNTSTKAPEGARTLAGIGCHIMALWMDRAETFTQMGGEGVTWVGEAPFTTDKHVFANLGDGTYFHSGLLAVRQSIAAKVNITYKILFNDAVAMTGGQTHDGELDVPSIANQMVAEHAVKVAVLTEDVERYKGVTLPSSVRLLDRSALPAIQDEFAATAGTTVIIFDQTCAAEKRRRRKRQTLADPAQRVFINTAVCEGCGDCSVQSNCVSIEPVETEFGRKRKINQSSCNKDYSCLKGFCPSFVTVDGAKPRKAKAAGDIDLSGVPEPTLPSPGHGYNIMVTGIGGTGVLTVSALLGTAGHIEGLAATTADMAGMAQKGGAVYSAVRLAASNADLTSPRIIAGAADLVLACDAVVAADKATQTLMIPTRTAVVANADMAPVSDFVR
;
A
#
# COMPACT_ATOMS: atom_id res chain seq x y z
N MET A 1 -16.11 27.80 -1.75
CA MET A 1 -16.36 27.55 -3.19
C MET A 1 -17.49 28.45 -3.61
N VAL A 2 -17.32 29.21 -4.69
CA VAL A 2 -18.41 30.00 -5.28
C VAL A 2 -19.32 29.00 -6.00
N ALA A 3 -20.57 28.89 -5.56
CA ALA A 3 -21.56 28.03 -6.21
C ALA A 3 -21.69 28.40 -7.70
N GLY A 4 -21.47 27.44 -8.61
CA GLY A 4 -21.73 27.60 -10.05
C GLY A 4 -20.54 27.47 -11.01
N LEU A 5 -19.30 27.27 -10.55
CA LEU A 5 -18.20 26.92 -11.46
C LEU A 5 -18.21 25.41 -11.80
N PRO A 6 -17.95 25.01 -13.05
CA PRO A 6 -17.85 23.60 -13.43
C PRO A 6 -16.66 22.95 -12.72
N VAL A 7 -16.94 21.95 -11.87
CA VAL A 7 -15.93 21.16 -11.15
C VAL A 7 -15.17 20.27 -12.13
N SER A 8 -13.84 20.34 -12.11
CA SER A 8 -12.94 19.52 -12.93
C SER A 8 -12.11 18.59 -12.06
N LEU A 9 -11.81 17.39 -12.57
CA LEU A 9 -10.92 16.44 -11.88
C LEU A 9 -9.50 16.98 -11.71
N ASP A 10 -9.08 17.97 -12.51
CA ASP A 10 -7.75 18.59 -12.43
C ASP A 10 -7.67 19.68 -11.36
N ASP A 11 -8.79 20.11 -10.77
CA ASP A 11 -8.83 21.20 -9.78
C ASP A 11 -7.93 20.92 -8.58
N LYS A 12 -7.84 19.64 -8.17
CA LYS A 12 -6.91 19.17 -7.11
C LYS A 12 -5.44 19.49 -7.37
N TYR A 13 -5.02 19.72 -8.62
CA TYR A 13 -3.64 20.09 -8.98
C TYR A 13 -3.49 21.56 -9.38
N ARG A 14 -4.57 22.20 -9.84
CA ARG A 14 -4.51 23.57 -10.40
C ARG A 14 -4.87 24.66 -9.40
N PHE A 15 -5.74 24.38 -8.44
CA PHE A 15 -6.12 25.38 -7.45
C PHE A 15 -4.94 25.70 -6.54
N THR A 16 -4.79 26.98 -6.20
CA THR A 16 -3.72 27.53 -5.36
C THR A 16 -4.23 28.01 -4.00
N ASP A 17 -5.55 28.10 -3.84
CA ASP A 17 -6.25 28.56 -2.64
C ASP A 17 -7.59 27.81 -2.43
N GLY A 18 -8.18 27.96 -1.25
CA GLY A 18 -9.43 27.33 -0.88
C GLY A 18 -9.28 25.86 -0.50
N ARG A 19 -10.26 25.02 -0.87
CA ARG A 19 -10.32 23.60 -0.50
C ARG A 19 -10.36 22.71 -1.72
N VAL A 20 -9.75 21.53 -1.62
CA VAL A 20 -9.77 20.48 -2.64
C VAL A 20 -10.02 19.11 -2.02
N PHE A 21 -10.64 18.19 -2.76
CA PHE A 21 -10.76 16.79 -2.36
C PHE A 21 -9.71 15.95 -3.10
N LEU A 22 -8.81 15.31 -2.36
CA LEU A 22 -7.72 14.51 -2.95
C LEU A 22 -7.30 13.34 -2.06
N SER A 23 -6.72 12.31 -2.67
CA SER A 23 -6.12 11.17 -1.96
C SER A 23 -4.70 11.46 -1.48
N GLY A 24 -4.20 10.68 -0.52
CA GLY A 24 -2.80 10.73 -0.09
C GLY A 24 -1.82 10.56 -1.26
N THR A 25 -2.10 9.63 -2.17
CA THR A 25 -1.31 9.47 -3.41
C THR A 25 -1.33 10.73 -4.28
N GLN A 26 -2.49 11.38 -4.42
CA GLN A 26 -2.62 12.64 -5.18
C GLN A 26 -1.94 13.81 -4.47
N ALA A 27 -1.93 13.85 -3.14
CA ALA A 27 -1.16 14.83 -2.37
C ALA A 27 0.34 14.72 -2.65
N LEU A 28 0.86 13.49 -2.77
CA LEU A 28 2.26 13.27 -3.15
C LEU A 28 2.58 13.72 -4.59
N VAL A 29 1.63 13.62 -5.52
CA VAL A 29 1.77 14.20 -6.88
C VAL A 29 1.70 15.73 -6.86
N ARG A 30 0.89 16.30 -5.96
CA ARG A 30 0.76 17.75 -5.78
C ARG A 30 2.01 18.37 -5.16
N LEU A 31 2.64 17.71 -4.20
CA LEU A 31 3.84 18.16 -3.50
C LEU A 31 4.94 18.74 -4.42
N PRO A 32 5.43 18.05 -5.46
CA PRO A 32 6.47 18.59 -6.34
C PRO A 32 6.02 19.80 -7.15
N LEU A 33 4.73 19.90 -7.51
CA LEU A 33 4.17 21.09 -8.18
C LEU A 33 4.21 22.31 -7.25
N VAL A 34 3.82 22.12 -5.99
CA VAL A 34 3.85 23.18 -4.96
C VAL A 34 5.29 23.59 -4.65
N GLN A 35 6.21 22.63 -4.53
CA GLN A 35 7.63 22.91 -4.32
C GLN A 35 8.20 23.76 -5.47
N ARG A 36 7.90 23.41 -6.73
CA ARG A 36 8.36 24.18 -7.89
C ARG A 36 7.80 25.60 -7.89
N ALA A 37 6.51 25.76 -7.58
CA ALA A 37 5.88 27.06 -7.49
C ALA A 37 6.57 27.96 -6.45
N ARG A 38 6.93 27.39 -5.28
CA ARG A 38 7.68 28.10 -4.22
C ARG A 38 9.09 28.48 -4.66
N ASP A 39 9.82 27.58 -5.31
CA ASP A 39 11.16 27.87 -5.84
C ASP A 39 11.11 29.00 -6.88
N LYS A 40 10.12 28.99 -7.77
CA LYS A 40 9.90 30.04 -8.77
C LYS A 40 9.57 31.39 -8.12
N ALA A 41 8.73 31.39 -7.08
CA ALA A 41 8.41 32.59 -6.31
C ALA A 41 9.64 33.15 -5.57
N ALA A 42 10.59 32.30 -5.19
CA ALA A 42 11.89 32.68 -4.62
C ALA A 42 12.94 33.07 -5.68
N GLY A 43 12.58 33.10 -6.96
CA GLY A 43 13.50 33.47 -8.05
C GLY A 43 14.44 32.36 -8.50
N LEU A 44 14.22 31.10 -8.08
CA LEU A 44 15.06 29.96 -8.43
C LEU A 44 14.53 29.20 -9.67
N ASN A 45 15.46 28.83 -10.55
CA ASN A 45 15.22 27.93 -11.66
C ASN A 45 15.59 26.49 -11.28
N THR A 46 14.74 25.82 -10.50
CA THR A 46 14.94 24.41 -10.13
C THR A 46 14.25 23.44 -11.08
N GLY A 47 14.71 22.19 -11.08
CA GLY A 47 13.98 21.04 -11.64
C GLY A 47 13.52 20.08 -10.54
N GLY A 48 12.62 19.16 -10.88
CA GLY A 48 12.22 18.05 -10.01
C GLY A 48 12.55 16.70 -10.64
N PHE A 49 13.04 15.74 -9.87
CA PHE A 49 13.28 14.37 -10.33
C PHE A 49 12.65 13.35 -9.39
N ILE A 50 11.81 12.49 -9.91
CA ILE A 50 11.07 11.47 -9.15
C ILE A 50 11.44 10.09 -9.69
N SER A 51 11.87 9.18 -8.81
CA SER A 51 12.14 7.78 -9.15
C SER A 51 11.93 6.87 -7.95
N GLY A 52 11.73 5.58 -8.20
CA GLY A 52 11.36 4.63 -7.16
C GLY A 52 10.73 3.39 -7.78
N TYR A 53 10.27 2.46 -6.92
CA TYR A 53 9.56 1.28 -7.38
C TYR A 53 8.25 1.11 -6.63
N ARG A 54 7.19 0.84 -7.39
CA ARG A 54 5.82 0.70 -6.89
C ARG A 54 5.66 -0.48 -5.95
N GLY A 55 4.96 -0.26 -4.84
CA GLY A 55 4.58 -1.29 -3.89
C GLY A 55 3.57 -0.74 -2.90
N SER A 56 2.65 -1.57 -2.42
CA SER A 56 1.65 -1.13 -1.43
C SER A 56 2.31 -0.55 -0.17
N PRO A 57 1.80 0.56 0.41
CA PRO A 57 0.60 1.32 0.01
C PRO A 57 0.80 2.32 -1.15
N LEU A 58 2.03 2.53 -1.63
CA LEU A 58 2.36 3.44 -2.73
C LEU A 58 2.14 2.84 -4.14
N GLY A 59 1.40 1.73 -4.25
CA GLY A 59 1.27 0.96 -5.49
C GLY A 59 0.60 1.71 -6.66
N ALA A 60 -0.15 2.77 -6.36
CA ALA A 60 -0.83 3.61 -7.35
C ALA A 60 -0.05 4.88 -7.74
N TYR A 61 1.09 5.17 -7.10
CA TYR A 61 1.77 6.45 -7.26
C TYR A 61 2.29 6.68 -8.69
N ASP A 62 2.96 5.69 -9.29
CA ASP A 62 3.38 5.73 -10.70
C ASP A 62 2.22 6.08 -11.64
N GLN A 63 1.06 5.47 -11.40
CA GLN A 63 -0.12 5.66 -12.24
C GLN A 63 -0.63 7.10 -12.18
N GLU A 64 -0.67 7.69 -10.98
CA GLU A 64 -1.06 9.09 -10.81
C GLU A 64 -0.03 10.06 -11.39
N LEU A 65 1.27 9.78 -11.24
CA LEU A 65 2.35 10.55 -11.87
C LEU A 65 2.26 10.52 -13.40
N TRP A 66 1.99 9.36 -14.00
CA TRP A 66 1.77 9.25 -15.44
C TRP A 66 0.52 10.01 -15.92
N ARG A 67 -0.57 9.98 -15.14
CA ARG A 67 -1.77 10.78 -15.43
C ARG A 67 -1.47 12.29 -15.37
N ALA A 68 -0.67 12.72 -14.40
CA ALA A 68 -0.25 14.11 -14.23
C ALA A 68 0.96 14.53 -15.10
N LYS A 69 1.49 13.66 -15.96
CA LYS A 69 2.73 13.87 -16.72
C LYS A 69 2.81 15.23 -17.43
N LYS A 70 1.70 15.69 -18.02
CA LYS A 70 1.66 16.99 -18.71
C LYS A 70 1.83 18.17 -17.75
N LEU A 71 1.22 18.10 -16.56
CA LEU A 71 1.34 19.14 -15.53
C LEU A 71 2.76 19.15 -14.95
N LEU A 72 3.32 17.98 -14.64
CA LEU A 72 4.68 17.84 -14.14
C LEU A 72 5.73 18.37 -15.14
N ALA A 73 5.62 18.00 -16.41
CA ALA A 73 6.55 18.43 -17.45
C ALA A 73 6.51 19.95 -17.68
N ALA A 74 5.34 20.58 -17.58
CA ALA A 74 5.21 22.03 -17.68
C ALA A 74 5.99 22.79 -16.59
N GLU A 75 6.21 22.14 -15.45
CA GLU A 75 6.92 22.67 -14.29
C GLU A 75 8.36 22.14 -14.16
N ASN A 76 8.93 21.57 -15.23
CA ASN A 76 10.28 20.98 -15.26
C ASN A 76 10.48 19.85 -14.22
N ILE A 77 9.44 19.04 -14.00
CA ILE A 77 9.47 17.87 -13.13
C ILE A 77 9.45 16.61 -13.98
N VAL A 78 10.47 15.78 -13.81
CA VAL A 78 10.66 14.53 -14.54
C VAL A 78 10.37 13.35 -13.62
N PHE A 79 9.42 12.51 -14.03
CA PHE A 79 9.20 11.21 -13.41
C PHE A 79 9.81 10.11 -14.30
N GLN A 80 10.74 9.35 -13.74
CA GLN A 80 11.36 8.18 -14.36
C GLN A 80 11.31 7.02 -13.35
N PRO A 81 10.40 6.03 -13.50
CA PRO A 81 10.34 4.91 -12.59
C PRO A 81 11.66 4.12 -12.59
N GLY A 82 12.06 3.63 -11.41
CA GLY A 82 13.20 2.75 -11.26
C GLY A 82 12.85 1.32 -11.65
N LEU A 83 13.84 0.53 -12.07
CA LEU A 83 13.66 -0.90 -12.32
C LEU A 83 13.44 -1.70 -11.03
N ASN A 84 14.07 -1.24 -9.96
CA ASN A 84 13.91 -1.68 -8.59
C ASN A 84 14.22 -0.49 -7.66
N GLU A 85 14.04 -0.68 -6.36
CA GLU A 85 14.18 0.39 -5.36
C GLU A 85 15.59 1.01 -5.31
N GLU A 86 16.62 0.16 -5.37
CA GLU A 86 18.03 0.54 -5.31
C GLU A 86 18.43 1.39 -6.53
N LEU A 87 18.04 0.98 -7.74
CA LEU A 87 18.33 1.72 -8.97
C LEU A 87 17.53 3.04 -9.02
N GLY A 88 16.31 3.05 -8.49
CA GLY A 88 15.53 4.28 -8.31
C GLY A 88 16.22 5.27 -7.36
N ALA A 89 16.71 4.79 -6.21
CA ALA A 89 17.47 5.61 -5.26
C ALA A 89 18.78 6.12 -5.87
N THR A 90 19.48 5.29 -6.63
CA THR A 90 20.70 5.66 -7.36
C THR A 90 20.42 6.77 -8.38
N ALA A 91 19.31 6.69 -9.11
CA ALA A 91 18.92 7.73 -10.06
C ALA A 91 18.60 9.06 -9.35
N VAL A 92 17.90 9.02 -8.20
CA VAL A 92 17.65 10.21 -7.38
C VAL A 92 18.95 10.81 -6.85
N TRP A 93 19.89 9.98 -6.39
CA TRP A 93 21.22 10.46 -6.00
C TRP A 93 21.95 11.16 -7.15
N GLY A 94 21.88 10.61 -8.36
CA GLY A 94 22.44 11.23 -9.57
C GLY A 94 21.87 12.62 -9.87
N SER A 95 20.60 12.89 -9.52
CA SER A 95 20.03 14.24 -9.66
C SER A 95 20.76 15.30 -8.81
N GLN A 96 21.37 14.89 -7.69
CA GLN A 96 22.16 15.77 -6.83
C GLN A 96 23.56 16.04 -7.40
N HIS A 97 23.93 15.44 -8.53
CA HIS A 97 25.23 15.68 -9.16
C HIS A 97 25.18 16.79 -10.22
N VAL A 98 23.99 17.28 -10.59
CA VAL A 98 23.80 18.25 -11.70
C VAL A 98 24.65 19.51 -11.53
N GLY A 99 24.73 20.06 -10.31
CA GLY A 99 25.54 21.24 -10.01
C GLY A 99 27.04 21.00 -9.81
N LEU A 100 27.50 19.74 -9.84
CA LEU A 100 28.90 19.39 -9.58
C LEU A 100 29.80 19.47 -10.82
N ARG A 101 29.21 19.64 -12.02
CA ARG A 101 29.92 19.71 -13.30
C ARG A 101 29.44 20.92 -14.11
N PRO A 102 30.27 21.46 -15.02
CA PRO A 102 29.82 22.48 -15.96
C PRO A 102 28.64 22.00 -16.82
N GLY A 103 27.73 22.90 -17.19
CA GLY A 103 26.61 22.60 -18.09
C GLY A 103 25.25 22.39 -17.41
N ALA A 104 25.14 22.64 -16.10
CA ALA A 104 23.85 22.69 -15.43
C ALA A 104 22.94 23.76 -16.06
N THR A 105 21.69 23.38 -16.36
CA THR A 105 20.66 24.29 -16.92
C THR A 105 19.67 24.79 -15.86
N VAL A 106 19.85 24.36 -14.61
CA VAL A 106 19.02 24.66 -13.44
C VAL A 106 19.91 24.90 -12.23
N ASP A 107 19.42 25.67 -11.26
CA ASP A 107 20.15 26.01 -10.01
C ASP A 107 20.26 24.81 -9.06
N GLY A 108 19.35 23.83 -9.21
CA GLY A 108 19.31 22.60 -8.43
C GLY A 108 18.15 21.70 -8.86
N VAL A 109 18.20 20.43 -8.46
CA VAL A 109 17.13 19.46 -8.73
C VAL A 109 16.66 18.87 -7.42
N PHE A 110 15.40 19.12 -7.03
CA PHE A 110 14.84 18.43 -5.86
C PHE A 110 14.47 17.00 -6.24
N GLY A 111 14.94 16.05 -5.45
CA GLY A 111 14.74 14.61 -5.66
C GLY A 111 13.60 14.08 -4.81
N ILE A 112 12.78 13.19 -5.37
CA ILE A 112 11.82 12.38 -4.62
C ILE A 112 12.10 10.92 -4.93
N TRP A 113 12.54 10.17 -3.93
CA TRP A 113 12.59 8.72 -3.98
C TRP A 113 11.33 8.12 -3.34
N TYR A 114 10.83 7.00 -3.85
CA TYR A 114 9.75 6.26 -3.20
C TYR A 114 9.92 4.74 -3.26
N GLY A 115 9.45 4.06 -2.20
CA GLY A 115 9.43 2.61 -2.12
C GLY A 115 8.58 2.13 -0.95
N LYS A 116 8.21 0.86 -0.92
CA LYS A 116 7.61 0.23 0.27
C LYS A 116 8.68 -0.05 1.32
N GLY A 117 8.29 -0.39 2.55
CA GLY A 117 9.18 -0.77 3.64
C GLY A 117 10.32 -1.74 3.26
N PRO A 118 10.02 -2.96 2.77
CA PRO A 118 11.07 -3.88 2.31
C PRO A 118 11.90 -3.37 1.10
N GLY A 119 11.36 -2.39 0.39
CA GLY A 119 12.09 -1.68 -0.67
C GLY A 119 13.18 -0.76 -0.10
N LEU A 120 12.91 -0.12 1.05
CA LEU A 120 13.93 0.58 1.83
C LEU A 120 15.02 -0.40 2.29
N ASP A 121 14.65 -1.56 2.85
CA ASP A 121 15.63 -2.60 3.25
C ASP A 121 16.61 -2.92 2.12
N ARG A 122 16.07 -3.11 0.90
CA ARG A 122 16.85 -3.43 -0.30
C ARG A 122 17.72 -2.26 -0.76
N ALA A 123 17.28 -1.02 -0.61
CA ALA A 123 17.98 0.18 -1.08
C ALA A 123 18.92 0.81 -0.04
N MET A 124 19.09 0.20 1.14
CA MET A 124 19.86 0.76 2.26
C MET A 124 21.31 1.12 1.89
N ASP A 125 21.95 0.36 1.01
CA ASP A 125 23.35 0.61 0.62
C ASP A 125 23.51 1.96 -0.08
N VAL A 126 22.78 2.16 -1.19
CA VAL A 126 22.80 3.43 -1.91
C VAL A 126 22.28 4.60 -1.07
N ILE A 127 21.28 4.40 -0.20
CA ILE A 127 20.77 5.46 0.67
C ILE A 127 21.84 5.91 1.67
N LYS A 128 22.63 4.99 2.24
CA LYS A 128 23.76 5.34 3.12
C LYS A 128 24.80 6.15 2.37
N HIS A 129 25.21 5.71 1.18
CA HIS A 129 26.15 6.44 0.34
C HIS A 129 25.63 7.84 -0.03
N ALA A 130 24.38 7.93 -0.47
CA ALA A 130 23.77 9.18 -0.88
C ALA A 130 23.59 10.17 0.28
N ASN A 131 23.21 9.69 1.46
CA ASN A 131 23.04 10.55 2.64
C ASN A 131 24.38 11.01 3.23
N ALA A 132 25.40 10.14 3.24
CA ALA A 132 26.77 10.51 3.63
C ALA A 132 27.32 11.62 2.72
N ALA A 133 27.23 11.44 1.40
CA ALA A 133 27.61 12.45 0.41
C ALA A 133 26.78 13.75 0.58
N GLY A 134 25.46 13.61 0.75
CA GLY A 134 24.53 14.70 1.00
C GLY A 134 23.81 15.20 -0.26
N THR A 135 23.20 16.37 -0.13
CA THR A 135 22.37 17.01 -1.17
C THR A 135 22.96 18.35 -1.60
N THR A 136 22.46 18.90 -2.71
CA THR A 136 22.84 20.24 -3.17
C THR A 136 21.99 21.32 -2.51
N PRO A 137 22.50 22.56 -2.34
CA PRO A 137 21.78 23.64 -1.63
C PRO A 137 20.38 23.97 -2.19
N HIS A 138 20.17 23.82 -3.50
CA HIS A 138 18.87 24.06 -4.15
C HIS A 138 18.21 22.78 -4.69
N GLY A 139 18.82 21.62 -4.44
CA GLY A 139 18.22 20.33 -4.74
C GLY A 139 17.39 19.86 -3.57
N GLY A 140 18.01 19.12 -2.65
CA GLY A 140 17.34 18.43 -1.56
C GLY A 140 16.68 17.13 -2.03
N VAL A 141 16.46 16.18 -1.13
CA VAL A 141 15.87 14.88 -1.42
C VAL A 141 14.88 14.48 -0.33
N LEU A 142 13.68 14.08 -0.76
CA LEU A 142 12.66 13.45 0.07
C LEU A 142 12.56 11.96 -0.27
N ALA A 143 12.68 11.09 0.73
CA ALA A 143 12.59 9.63 0.60
C ALA A 143 11.27 9.13 1.20
N ILE A 144 10.25 8.96 0.35
CA ILE A 144 8.91 8.54 0.74
C ILE A 144 8.87 7.01 0.92
N VAL A 145 8.56 6.55 2.12
CA VAL A 145 8.51 5.11 2.42
C VAL A 145 7.12 4.69 2.87
N GLY A 146 6.57 3.73 2.13
CA GLY A 146 5.29 3.09 2.37
C GLY A 146 5.38 2.00 3.44
N ASP A 147 4.92 2.26 4.66
CA ASP A 147 4.84 1.28 5.75
C ASP A 147 3.43 0.63 5.85
N ASP A 148 3.43 -0.68 6.11
CA ASP A 148 2.24 -1.51 6.36
C ASP A 148 2.42 -2.20 7.72
N HIS A 149 1.96 -1.54 8.78
CA HIS A 149 2.12 -2.00 10.17
C HIS A 149 1.35 -3.29 10.47
N GLY A 150 0.22 -3.51 9.78
CA GLY A 150 -0.65 -4.68 9.95
C GLY A 150 -0.45 -5.77 8.90
N ALA A 151 0.47 -5.61 7.94
CA ALA A 151 0.67 -6.52 6.81
C ALA A 151 -0.62 -6.83 6.01
N LYS A 152 -1.48 -5.82 5.83
CA LYS A 152 -2.77 -5.99 5.12
C LYS A 152 -2.57 -6.32 3.64
N SER A 153 -1.46 -5.85 3.09
CA SER A 153 -1.11 -5.95 1.67
C SER A 153 0.31 -6.45 1.45
N SER A 154 1.00 -6.84 2.54
CA SER A 154 2.40 -7.23 2.58
C SER A 154 2.55 -8.61 3.21
N THR A 155 3.65 -9.30 2.91
CA THR A 155 3.96 -10.60 3.53
C THR A 155 4.55 -10.47 4.93
N LEU A 156 4.96 -9.27 5.33
CA LEU A 156 5.54 -8.98 6.64
C LEU A 156 4.99 -7.64 7.16
N PRO A 157 4.65 -7.54 8.46
CA PRO A 157 4.46 -6.26 9.13
C PRO A 157 5.77 -5.47 9.11
N HIS A 158 5.74 -4.20 8.71
CA HIS A 158 6.97 -3.43 8.50
C HIS A 158 7.01 -2.12 9.30
N GLN A 159 8.21 -1.73 9.75
CA GLN A 159 8.51 -0.47 10.43
C GLN A 159 9.83 0.10 9.93
N SER A 160 9.81 1.21 9.20
CA SER A 160 11.00 1.79 8.56
C SER A 160 11.88 2.65 9.48
N ASP A 161 11.42 2.98 10.68
CA ASP A 161 12.00 3.97 11.59
C ASP A 161 13.47 3.63 11.95
N HIS A 162 13.74 2.35 12.26
CA HIS A 162 15.08 1.88 12.59
C HIS A 162 16.04 1.91 11.39
N ASN A 163 15.54 1.72 10.17
CA ASN A 163 16.35 1.80 8.96
C ASN A 163 16.77 3.24 8.67
N PHE A 164 15.85 4.19 8.83
CA PHE A 164 16.19 5.61 8.72
C PHE A 164 17.27 6.01 9.74
N GLN A 165 17.14 5.59 11.00
CA GLN A 165 18.18 5.78 12.00
C GLN A 165 19.52 5.14 11.58
N ALA A 166 19.50 3.89 11.09
CA ALA A 166 20.70 3.17 10.66
C ALA A 166 21.38 3.79 9.42
N ALA A 167 20.62 4.50 8.57
CA ALA A 167 21.14 5.28 7.45
C ALA A 167 21.53 6.72 7.81
N PHE A 168 21.31 7.11 9.08
CA PHE A 168 21.46 8.48 9.56
C PHE A 168 20.57 9.49 8.79
N VAL A 169 19.38 9.06 8.34
CA VAL A 169 18.42 9.86 7.56
C VAL A 169 17.33 10.40 8.49
N PRO A 170 17.27 11.73 8.74
CA PRO A 170 16.16 12.33 9.48
C PRO A 170 14.84 12.01 8.79
N PHE A 171 13.77 11.76 9.52
CA PHE A 171 12.49 11.45 8.87
C PHE A 171 11.29 12.12 9.52
N LEU A 172 10.32 12.44 8.67
CA LEU A 172 9.07 13.07 9.02
C LEU A 172 7.93 12.05 9.00
N SER A 173 6.99 12.20 9.95
CA SER A 173 5.89 11.26 10.18
C SER A 173 4.55 12.02 10.21
N PRO A 174 3.97 12.34 9.05
CA PRO A 174 2.65 13.00 8.96
C PRO A 174 1.56 12.10 9.55
N SER A 175 0.54 12.69 10.18
CA SER A 175 -0.57 11.92 10.77
C SER A 175 -1.74 11.69 9.82
N SER A 176 -1.87 12.52 8.79
CA SER A 176 -2.99 12.47 7.84
C SER A 176 -2.60 13.13 6.51
N VAL A 177 -3.45 12.96 5.50
CA VAL A 177 -3.29 13.58 4.17
C VAL A 177 -3.17 15.09 4.25
N HIS A 178 -3.79 15.72 5.26
CA HIS A 178 -3.73 17.17 5.49
C HIS A 178 -2.30 17.70 5.68
N GLU A 179 -1.38 16.84 6.13
CA GLU A 179 0.01 17.23 6.41
C GLU A 179 0.97 16.84 5.29
N PHE A 180 0.53 16.09 4.27
CA PHE A 180 1.44 15.50 3.30
C PHE A 180 2.25 16.54 2.52
N VAL A 181 1.58 17.56 2.00
CA VAL A 181 2.26 18.63 1.26
C VAL A 181 3.11 19.47 2.21
N GLU A 182 2.58 19.89 3.36
CA GLU A 182 3.30 20.69 4.34
C GLU A 182 4.58 20.00 4.84
N TYR A 183 4.49 18.76 5.28
CA TYR A 183 5.64 18.00 5.77
C TYR A 183 6.60 17.67 4.63
N GLY A 184 6.10 17.42 3.42
CA GLY A 184 6.95 17.22 2.25
C GLY A 184 7.80 18.46 1.92
N LEU A 185 7.20 19.65 1.97
CA LEU A 185 7.90 20.93 1.78
C LEU A 185 8.95 21.17 2.89
N LEU A 186 8.59 20.89 4.15
CA LEU A 186 9.52 20.94 5.28
C LEU A 186 10.68 19.96 5.09
N GLY A 187 10.42 18.75 4.59
CA GLY A 187 11.44 17.74 4.35
C GLY A 187 12.42 18.12 3.25
N ILE A 188 11.94 18.67 2.13
CA ILE A 188 12.82 19.17 1.06
C ILE A 188 13.67 20.34 1.56
N ALA A 189 13.08 21.27 2.32
CA ALA A 189 13.82 22.40 2.88
C ALA A 189 14.85 21.97 3.95
N MET A 190 14.49 21.03 4.84
CA MET A 190 15.40 20.43 5.81
C MET A 190 16.55 19.73 5.09
N SER A 191 16.26 18.98 4.03
CA SER A 191 17.27 18.30 3.23
C SER A 191 18.29 19.28 2.64
N ARG A 192 17.81 20.42 2.08
CA ARG A 192 18.66 21.49 1.57
C ARG A 192 19.53 22.12 2.67
N PHE A 193 18.97 22.34 3.85
CA PHE A 193 19.66 22.96 4.98
C PHE A 193 20.69 22.06 5.63
N ALA A 194 20.31 20.82 5.96
CA ALA A 194 21.14 19.87 6.70
C ALA A 194 22.07 19.05 5.80
N GLY A 195 21.91 19.13 4.47
CA GLY A 195 22.68 18.31 3.52
C GLY A 195 22.41 16.81 3.67
N THR A 196 21.24 16.42 4.19
CA THR A 196 20.80 15.03 4.35
C THR A 196 19.75 14.68 3.33
N TRP A 197 19.54 13.40 3.07
CA TRP A 197 18.23 12.94 2.62
C TRP A 197 17.25 13.07 3.79
N VAL A 198 15.97 13.28 3.51
CA VAL A 198 14.92 13.30 4.55
C VAL A 198 13.88 12.24 4.24
N GLY A 199 13.72 11.29 5.15
CA GLY A 199 12.68 10.28 5.09
C GLY A 199 11.29 10.90 5.28
N PHE A 200 10.29 10.29 4.66
CA PHE A 200 8.89 10.66 4.78
C PHE A 200 8.08 9.38 4.91
N LYS A 201 7.57 9.11 6.11
CA LYS A 201 6.83 7.88 6.39
C LYS A 201 5.38 8.03 5.98
N ALA A 202 4.95 7.20 5.04
CA ALA A 202 3.59 7.17 4.53
C ALA A 202 3.00 5.78 4.85
N THR A 203 1.88 5.72 5.56
CA THR A 203 1.22 4.47 5.93
C THR A 203 0.03 4.19 5.03
N ALA A 204 -0.47 2.95 5.00
CA ALA A 204 -1.70 2.63 4.27
C ALA A 204 -2.86 3.57 4.64
N ASP A 205 -3.05 3.84 5.93
CA ASP A 205 -4.11 4.74 6.41
C ASP A 205 -3.96 6.21 6.00
N THR A 206 -2.77 6.63 5.57
CA THR A 206 -2.55 8.00 5.12
C THR A 206 -2.50 8.09 3.60
N VAL A 207 -1.98 7.06 2.91
CA VAL A 207 -1.88 7.02 1.44
C VAL A 207 -3.20 6.62 0.77
N GLU A 208 -3.91 5.65 1.33
CA GLU A 208 -5.18 5.11 0.82
C GLU A 208 -6.40 5.90 1.33
N THR A 209 -6.16 7.02 1.99
CA THR A 209 -7.20 7.94 2.45
C THR A 209 -7.37 9.10 1.46
N SER A 210 -8.61 9.52 1.22
CA SER A 210 -8.92 10.80 0.57
C SER A 210 -9.58 11.74 1.55
N ALA A 211 -9.27 13.03 1.46
CA ALA A 211 -9.81 14.02 2.38
C ALA A 211 -10.01 15.38 1.71
N THR A 212 -10.87 16.21 2.31
CA THR A 212 -11.00 17.63 1.96
C THR A 212 -9.86 18.42 2.60
N ILE A 213 -8.93 18.92 1.79
CA ILE A 213 -7.73 19.63 2.24
C ILE A 213 -7.91 21.14 2.05
N ASP A 214 -7.50 21.92 3.06
CA ASP A 214 -7.35 23.38 2.94
C ASP A 214 -5.95 23.69 2.39
N LEU A 215 -5.88 24.42 1.28
CA LEU A 215 -4.64 24.76 0.60
C LEU A 215 -3.82 25.85 1.31
N ALA A 216 -4.37 26.52 2.34
CA ALA A 216 -3.64 27.53 3.11
C ALA A 216 -2.35 26.99 3.74
N VAL A 217 -2.31 25.70 4.09
CA VAL A 217 -1.14 25.04 4.70
C VAL A 217 0.10 25.03 3.78
N GLU A 218 -0.11 25.14 2.46
CA GLU A 218 0.96 25.12 1.45
C GLU A 218 1.79 26.41 1.42
N HIS A 219 1.23 27.49 1.99
CA HIS A 219 1.83 28.82 2.08
C HIS A 219 2.63 29.03 3.38
N ARG A 220 2.86 27.97 4.17
CA ARG A 220 3.67 28.02 5.39
C ARG A 220 5.03 28.69 5.13
N THR A 221 5.42 29.59 6.02
CA THR A 221 6.77 30.17 6.03
C THR A 221 7.75 29.18 6.63
N ILE A 222 8.84 28.89 5.91
CA ILE A 222 9.91 27.98 6.37
C ILE A 222 11.07 28.82 6.87
N VAL A 223 11.53 28.54 8.09
CA VAL A 223 12.59 29.27 8.78
C VAL A 223 13.90 28.49 8.68
N LEU A 224 14.97 29.15 8.24
CA LEU A 224 16.33 28.61 8.29
C LEU A 224 17.03 29.13 9.55
N PRO A 225 17.33 28.28 10.55
CA PRO A 225 17.99 28.73 11.76
C PRO A 225 19.47 29.05 11.53
N PRO A 226 20.08 29.93 12.34
CA PRO A 226 21.53 30.03 12.41
C PRO A 226 22.12 28.69 12.89
N PHE A 227 23.19 28.24 12.25
CA PHE A 227 23.88 26.99 12.61
C PHE A 227 25.34 27.06 12.19
N ASP A 228 26.24 26.57 13.05
CA ASP A 228 27.68 26.59 12.81
C ASP A 228 28.09 25.41 11.94
N PHE A 229 28.06 25.61 10.62
CA PHE A 229 28.48 24.62 9.64
C PHE A 229 30.02 24.50 9.55
N PRO A 230 30.55 23.32 9.18
CA PRO A 230 31.97 23.16 8.94
C PRO A 230 32.39 23.92 7.68
N GLU A 231 33.70 24.09 7.48
CA GLU A 231 34.25 24.69 6.26
C GLU A 231 33.76 23.93 5.02
N GLY A 232 33.31 24.66 4.00
CA GLY A 232 32.70 24.10 2.79
C GLY A 232 31.29 23.52 2.99
N GLY A 233 30.69 23.65 4.17
CA GLY A 233 29.30 23.23 4.46
C GLY A 233 29.11 21.71 4.53
N VAL A 234 27.85 21.27 4.49
CA VAL A 234 27.44 19.85 4.63
C VAL A 234 26.94 19.20 3.34
N GLY A 235 26.84 19.96 2.26
CA GLY A 235 26.34 19.48 0.96
C GLY A 235 27.34 18.59 0.22
N ILE A 236 26.80 17.91 -0.81
CA ILE A 236 27.57 17.05 -1.71
C ILE A 236 28.59 17.83 -2.54
N ARG A 237 29.73 17.22 -2.82
CA ARG A 237 30.83 17.81 -3.61
C ARG A 237 31.60 16.75 -4.39
N GLY A 238 32.30 17.17 -5.44
CA GLY A 238 33.16 16.28 -6.22
C GLY A 238 34.50 16.00 -5.53
N ASN A 239 35.08 14.82 -5.77
CA ASN A 239 36.39 14.38 -5.24
C ASN A 239 36.50 14.51 -3.70
N ASP A 240 35.43 14.15 -2.99
CA ASP A 240 35.36 14.21 -1.53
C ASP A 240 36.25 13.14 -0.87
N ILE A 241 36.60 13.36 0.40
CA ILE A 241 37.36 12.41 1.22
C ILE A 241 36.37 11.62 2.06
N TRP A 242 36.30 10.30 1.84
CA TRP A 242 35.32 9.42 2.50
C TRP A 242 35.26 9.56 4.02
N ARG A 243 36.40 9.80 4.69
CA ARG A 243 36.45 10.00 6.15
C ARG A 243 35.84 11.34 6.60
N GLU A 244 35.94 12.37 5.76
CA GLU A 244 35.36 13.68 6.07
C GLU A 244 33.84 13.68 5.84
N GLU A 245 33.34 12.90 4.88
CA GLU A 245 31.90 12.68 4.71
C GLU A 245 31.26 12.14 5.99
N ASP A 246 31.85 11.11 6.59
CA ASP A 246 31.39 10.57 7.87
C ASP A 246 31.52 11.61 8.99
N THR A 247 32.60 12.38 9.04
CA THR A 247 32.74 13.47 10.03
C THR A 247 31.60 14.49 9.92
N ARG A 248 31.22 14.89 8.71
CA ARG A 248 30.07 15.80 8.49
C ARG A 248 28.76 15.15 8.90
N LEU A 249 28.54 13.89 8.51
CA LEU A 249 27.35 13.12 8.83
C LEU A 249 27.14 13.04 10.35
N GLN A 250 28.15 12.56 11.08
CA GLN A 250 28.06 12.29 12.52
C GLN A 250 28.02 13.56 13.38
N ARG A 251 28.71 14.64 12.98
CA ARG A 251 28.92 15.81 13.84
C ARG A 251 28.07 17.03 13.50
N TYR A 252 27.49 17.11 12.30
CA TYR A 252 26.80 18.31 11.84
C TYR A 252 25.40 18.02 11.32
N LYS A 253 25.26 17.08 10.39
CA LYS A 253 24.02 16.88 9.64
C LYS A 253 22.80 16.60 10.53
N GLY A 254 22.92 15.69 11.49
CA GLY A 254 21.83 15.36 12.42
C GLY A 254 21.46 16.52 13.35
N PHE A 255 22.45 17.28 13.80
CA PHE A 255 22.24 18.46 14.65
C PHE A 255 21.60 19.62 13.88
N ALA A 256 21.98 19.81 12.61
CA ALA A 256 21.34 20.77 11.73
C ALA A 256 19.86 20.40 11.50
N ALA A 257 19.54 19.12 11.33
CA ALA A 257 18.15 18.67 11.23
C ALA A 257 17.34 18.96 12.50
N MET A 258 17.90 18.72 13.70
CA MET A 258 17.25 19.08 14.98
C MET A 258 17.02 20.60 15.11
N ALA A 259 18.04 21.41 14.79
CA ALA A 259 17.91 22.86 14.81
C ALA A 259 16.82 23.35 13.86
N PHE A 260 16.75 22.79 12.64
CA PHE A 260 15.71 23.07 11.67
C PHE A 260 14.32 22.68 12.18
N ALA A 261 14.18 21.49 12.77
CA ALA A 261 12.92 21.00 13.30
C ALA A 261 12.39 21.88 14.43
N LYS A 262 13.26 22.31 15.34
CA LYS A 262 12.93 23.27 16.41
C LYS A 262 12.47 24.61 15.85
N ALA A 263 13.25 25.21 14.94
CA ALA A 263 12.96 26.53 14.38
C ALA A 263 11.65 26.56 13.58
N ASN A 264 11.26 25.43 12.98
CA ASN A 264 10.03 25.30 12.22
C ASN A 264 8.88 24.70 13.03
N GLY A 265 9.04 24.38 14.32
CA GLY A 265 7.99 23.77 15.14
C GLY A 265 7.39 22.52 14.51
N ILE A 266 8.25 21.64 13.98
CA ILE A 266 7.84 20.37 13.36
C ILE A 266 7.17 19.47 14.41
N ASP A 267 7.81 19.37 15.57
CA ASP A 267 7.21 18.79 16.76
C ASP A 267 6.40 19.87 17.49
N ARG A 268 5.21 19.49 18.00
CA ARG A 268 4.22 20.45 18.52
C ARG A 268 3.61 19.99 19.83
N ARG A 269 3.52 20.91 20.80
CA ARG A 269 2.56 20.79 21.90
C ARG A 269 1.17 21.12 21.35
N VAL A 270 0.34 20.09 21.22
CA VAL A 270 -1.02 20.22 20.67
C VAL A 270 -1.98 20.67 21.74
N TRP A 271 -1.90 20.08 22.95
CA TRP A 271 -2.63 20.51 24.13
C TRP A 271 -1.66 20.83 25.27
N ASP A 272 -1.93 21.91 25.99
CA ASP A 272 -1.11 22.37 27.11
C ASP A 272 -1.99 22.78 28.32
N THR A 273 -1.35 22.91 29.48
CA THR A 273 -1.99 23.24 30.75
C THR A 273 -1.00 23.98 31.68
N PRO A 274 -1.48 24.94 32.50
CA PRO A 274 -0.65 25.59 33.51
C PRO A 274 -0.28 24.67 34.68
N THR A 275 -1.02 23.56 34.89
CA THR A 275 -0.80 22.60 35.97
C THR A 275 -0.53 21.21 35.38
N PRO A 276 0.62 21.00 34.72
CA PRO A 276 0.96 19.73 34.09
C PRO A 276 1.02 18.59 35.09
N ARG A 277 0.52 17.43 34.69
CA ARG A 277 0.56 16.21 35.48
C ARG A 277 0.84 14.96 34.66
N PHE A 278 0.12 14.79 33.55
CA PHE A 278 0.26 13.62 32.67
C PHE A 278 0.45 14.07 31.22
N GLY A 279 1.43 13.49 30.53
CA GLY A 279 1.72 13.82 29.14
C GLY A 279 1.52 12.64 28.22
N ILE A 280 1.01 12.89 27.02
CA ILE A 280 1.00 11.91 25.94
C ILE A 280 1.95 12.38 24.85
N VAL A 281 2.90 11.54 24.46
CA VAL A 281 3.81 11.76 23.32
C VAL A 281 3.43 10.79 22.22
N THR A 282 3.17 11.27 21.01
CA THR A 282 2.70 10.41 19.91
C THR A 282 3.12 10.96 18.54
N THR A 283 3.05 10.14 17.49
CA THR A 283 3.54 10.48 16.15
C THR A 283 2.69 9.88 15.04
N GLY A 284 2.73 10.49 13.85
CA GLY A 284 2.14 9.93 12.64
C GLY A 284 0.69 9.48 12.82
N LYS A 285 0.34 8.33 12.24
CA LYS A 285 -0.99 7.71 12.40
C LYS A 285 -1.43 7.60 13.87
N ALA A 286 -0.52 7.20 14.77
CA ALA A 286 -0.85 7.02 16.19
C ALA A 286 -1.32 8.32 16.84
N PHE A 287 -0.89 9.49 16.35
CA PHE A 287 -1.42 10.77 16.81
C PHE A 287 -2.92 10.91 16.48
N ALA A 288 -3.31 10.65 15.24
CA ALA A 288 -4.72 10.72 14.82
C ALA A 288 -5.61 9.79 15.66
N ASP A 289 -5.15 8.57 15.91
CA ASP A 289 -5.88 7.58 16.73
C ASP A 289 -5.89 7.94 18.23
N THR A 290 -4.84 8.60 18.73
CA THR A 290 -4.80 9.14 20.10
C THR A 290 -5.82 10.25 20.28
N MET A 291 -5.94 11.16 19.31
CA MET A 291 -6.93 12.25 19.36
C MET A 291 -8.36 11.69 19.29
N GLU A 292 -8.61 10.69 18.43
CA GLU A 292 -9.91 9.99 18.39
C GLU A 292 -10.19 9.32 19.74
N ALA A 293 -9.22 8.62 20.33
CA ALA A 293 -9.38 7.97 21.64
C ALA A 293 -9.73 8.97 22.76
N LEU A 294 -9.13 10.15 22.77
CA LEU A 294 -9.44 11.22 23.73
C LEU A 294 -10.86 11.75 23.53
N THR A 295 -11.28 11.97 22.28
CA THR A 295 -12.67 12.34 21.95
C THR A 295 -13.66 11.29 22.45
N GLU A 296 -13.35 10.01 22.27
CA GLU A 296 -14.19 8.90 22.71
C GLU A 296 -14.31 8.78 24.23
N LEU A 297 -13.26 9.16 24.96
CA LEU A 297 -13.29 9.29 26.42
C LEU A 297 -14.00 10.55 26.91
N GLY A 298 -14.49 11.40 25.99
CA GLY A 298 -15.11 12.68 26.30
C GLY A 298 -14.11 13.71 26.82
N ILE A 299 -12.84 13.59 26.47
CA ILE A 299 -11.76 14.49 26.88
C ILE A 299 -11.48 15.45 25.72
N ASP A 300 -12.05 16.66 25.84
CA ASP A 300 -11.70 17.81 24.99
C ASP A 300 -10.50 18.57 25.59
N GLU A 301 -10.00 19.57 24.87
CA GLU A 301 -8.87 20.42 25.32
C GLU A 301 -9.16 21.10 26.68
N ARG A 302 -10.43 21.46 26.93
CA ARG A 302 -10.84 22.09 28.19
C ARG A 302 -10.72 21.12 29.36
N ILE A 303 -11.21 19.89 29.23
CA ILE A 303 -11.07 18.84 30.24
C ILE A 303 -9.60 18.46 30.40
N ALA A 304 -8.86 18.32 29.30
CA ALA A 304 -7.43 18.05 29.32
C ALA A 304 -6.68 19.10 30.17
N SER A 305 -6.98 20.40 29.98
CA SER A 305 -6.40 21.47 30.79
C SER A 305 -6.76 21.35 32.28
N GLN A 306 -8.01 20.98 32.61
CA GLN A 306 -8.49 20.83 33.99
C GLN A 306 -7.81 19.69 34.74
N ILE A 307 -7.55 18.56 34.07
CA ILE A 307 -6.97 17.36 34.69
C ILE A 307 -5.44 17.33 34.63
N GLY A 308 -4.82 18.35 34.03
CA GLY A 308 -3.37 18.44 33.91
C GLY A 308 -2.78 17.59 32.76
N LEU A 309 -3.56 17.28 31.73
CA LEU A 309 -3.14 16.50 30.56
C LEU A 309 -2.48 17.41 29.51
N ARG A 310 -1.31 17.01 29.00
CA ARG A 310 -0.67 17.58 27.81
C ARG A 310 -0.58 16.56 26.67
N VAL A 311 -0.59 17.04 25.43
CA VAL A 311 -0.36 16.20 24.24
C VAL A 311 0.77 16.80 23.39
N TYR A 312 1.80 15.99 23.12
CA TYR A 312 2.92 16.33 22.24
C TYR A 312 2.90 15.45 20.99
N LYS A 313 2.83 16.11 19.84
CA LYS A 313 2.95 15.47 18.54
C LYS A 313 4.39 15.58 18.06
N VAL A 314 5.04 14.45 17.88
CA VAL A 314 6.36 14.34 17.26
C VAL A 314 6.17 14.25 15.74
N GLY A 315 6.57 15.30 15.02
CA GLY A 315 6.59 15.35 13.56
C GLY A 315 7.87 14.81 12.96
N MET A 316 9.01 14.90 13.67
CA MET A 316 10.30 14.31 13.30
C MET A 316 10.75 13.28 14.35
N PRO A 317 10.37 11.99 14.22
CA PRO A 317 10.71 10.99 15.22
C PRO A 317 12.21 10.71 15.35
N TRP A 318 12.99 10.90 14.28
CA TRP A 318 14.45 10.83 14.34
C TRP A 318 15.12 11.92 13.51
N PRO A 319 16.18 12.54 14.05
CA PRO A 319 16.57 12.52 15.47
C PRO A 319 15.56 13.29 16.33
N LEU A 320 15.11 12.74 17.46
CA LEU A 320 14.14 13.42 18.35
C LEU A 320 14.70 14.75 18.86
N GLU A 321 14.01 15.86 18.62
CA GLU A 321 14.48 17.21 18.99
C GLU A 321 14.44 17.40 20.52
N PRO A 322 15.59 17.66 21.18
CA PRO A 322 15.69 17.55 22.62
C PRO A 322 15.09 18.71 23.42
N ASP A 323 15.06 19.94 22.89
CA ASP A 323 14.64 21.09 23.68
C ASP A 323 13.12 21.14 23.83
N GLY A 324 12.39 20.89 22.75
CA GLY A 324 10.92 20.85 22.74
C GLY A 324 10.37 19.74 23.62
N ILE A 325 10.92 18.52 23.50
CA ILE A 325 10.43 17.37 24.28
C ILE A 325 10.77 17.49 25.77
N ARG A 326 11.94 18.06 26.12
CA ARG A 326 12.28 18.36 27.52
C ARG A 326 11.39 19.44 28.09
N SER A 327 11.16 20.54 27.36
CA SER A 327 10.26 21.61 27.78
C SER A 327 8.83 21.09 28.00
N PHE A 328 8.36 20.17 27.16
CA PHE A 328 7.08 19.49 27.34
C PHE A 328 7.05 18.66 28.64
N ALA A 329 8.14 17.94 28.94
CA ALA A 329 8.26 17.06 30.10
C ALA A 329 8.27 17.79 31.45
N GLU A 330 8.62 19.08 31.49
CA GLU A 330 8.70 19.83 32.74
C GLU A 330 7.34 19.91 33.46
N GLY A 331 7.35 19.50 34.74
CA GLY A 331 6.18 19.48 35.62
C GLY A 331 5.30 18.25 35.49
N LEU A 332 5.57 17.34 34.54
CA LEU A 332 4.84 16.08 34.43
C LEU A 332 5.29 15.06 35.48
N GLU A 333 4.34 14.31 36.03
CA GLU A 333 4.58 13.15 36.87
C GLU A 333 4.87 11.90 36.01
N GLU A 334 4.15 11.76 34.89
CA GLU A 334 4.23 10.61 33.98
C GLU A 334 4.02 11.05 32.53
N VAL A 335 4.75 10.41 31.61
CA VAL A 335 4.60 10.53 30.16
C VAL A 335 4.31 9.14 29.58
N LEU A 336 3.20 9.04 28.84
CA LEU A 336 2.84 7.89 28.02
C LEU A 336 3.27 8.13 26.57
N VAL A 337 4.13 7.27 26.03
CA VAL A 337 4.54 7.28 24.63
C VAL A 337 3.67 6.31 23.84
N ILE A 338 2.96 6.84 22.84
CA ILE A 338 2.09 6.07 21.94
C ILE A 338 2.71 6.11 20.54
N GLU A 339 3.33 5.01 20.15
CA GLU A 339 3.94 4.83 18.84
C GLU A 339 3.64 3.44 18.27
N GLU A 340 3.63 3.33 16.95
CA GLU A 340 3.37 2.06 16.26
C GLU A 340 4.56 1.11 16.35
N LYS A 341 4.29 -0.20 16.36
CA LYS A 341 5.31 -1.26 16.30
C LYS A 341 6.32 -1.21 17.45
N ARG A 342 7.63 -1.31 17.21
CA ARG A 342 8.65 -1.31 18.28
C ARG A 342 8.93 0.10 18.77
N GLU A 343 9.28 0.20 20.04
CA GLU A 343 9.65 1.44 20.70
C GLU A 343 10.85 2.13 20.03
N PHE A 344 10.73 3.44 19.82
CA PHE A 344 11.70 4.24 19.09
C PHE A 344 11.79 5.66 19.66
N ILE A 345 10.68 6.38 19.73
CA ILE A 345 10.58 7.66 20.45
C ILE A 345 10.75 7.42 21.95
N GLU A 346 10.15 6.36 22.50
CA GLU A 346 10.26 6.04 23.92
C GLU A 346 11.72 5.88 24.37
N HIS A 347 12.53 5.16 23.58
CA HIS A 347 13.96 4.99 23.85
C HIS A 347 14.74 6.30 23.78
N GLN A 348 14.50 7.13 22.75
CA GLN A 348 15.16 8.43 22.63
C GLN A 348 14.77 9.36 23.77
N LEU A 349 13.49 9.40 24.16
CA LEU A 349 12.99 10.20 25.28
C LEU A 349 13.66 9.78 26.59
N ARG A 350 13.64 8.48 26.91
CA ARG A 350 14.30 7.94 28.12
C ARG A 350 15.80 8.30 28.12
N TRP A 351 16.48 8.15 27.00
CA TRP A 351 17.90 8.51 26.86
C TRP A 351 18.16 10.00 27.10
N GLN A 352 17.34 10.88 26.52
CA GLN A 352 17.48 12.32 26.68
C GLN A 352 17.16 12.82 28.10
N LEU A 353 16.31 12.11 28.85
CA LEU A 353 15.95 12.43 30.23
C LEU A 353 16.94 11.84 31.26
N TYR A 354 17.58 10.71 30.98
CA TYR A 354 18.42 9.97 31.95
C TYR A 354 19.61 10.78 32.50
N ASN A 355 20.24 11.62 31.69
CA ASN A 355 21.34 12.50 32.11
C ASN A 355 20.90 13.97 32.29
N TRP A 356 19.59 14.24 32.35
CA TRP A 356 19.07 15.58 32.58
C TRP A 356 19.01 15.93 34.08
N ARG A 357 18.16 16.85 34.52
CA ARG A 357 18.00 17.21 35.93
C ARG A 357 16.99 16.27 36.61
N GLU A 358 17.41 15.54 37.63
CA GLU A 358 16.55 14.54 38.33
C GLU A 358 15.20 15.11 38.78
N ALA A 359 15.19 16.33 39.32
CA ALA A 359 14.00 17.00 39.87
C ALA A 359 12.87 17.30 38.86
N VAL A 360 13.10 17.11 37.55
CA VAL A 360 12.11 17.40 36.49
C VAL A 360 11.87 16.22 35.55
N ARG A 361 12.34 15.01 35.91
CA ARG A 361 12.15 13.82 35.08
C ARG A 361 10.80 13.17 35.39
N PRO A 362 9.86 13.10 34.44
CA PRO A 362 8.68 12.27 34.61
C PRO A 362 9.04 10.79 34.54
N ARG A 363 8.16 9.95 35.08
CA ARG A 363 8.14 8.52 34.73
C ARG A 363 7.76 8.38 33.26
N VAL A 364 8.48 7.55 32.49
CA VAL A 364 8.16 7.30 31.08
C VAL A 364 7.65 5.87 30.93
N VAL A 365 6.47 5.73 30.35
CA VAL A 365 5.83 4.45 29.99
C VAL A 365 5.42 4.49 28.52
N GLY A 366 5.18 3.34 27.91
CA GLY A 366 4.81 3.25 26.50
C GLY A 366 4.48 1.82 26.10
N LYS A 367 5.44 1.13 25.49
CA LYS A 367 5.32 -0.32 25.23
C LYS A 367 5.23 -1.13 26.52
N HIS A 368 6.00 -0.72 27.51
CA HIS A 368 5.96 -1.30 28.84
C HIS A 368 5.50 -0.27 29.88
N ASP A 369 4.88 -0.78 30.93
CA ASP A 369 4.60 -0.02 32.15
C ASP A 369 5.84 0.12 33.05
N GLU A 370 5.64 0.69 34.23
CA GLU A 370 6.66 0.91 35.25
C GLU A 370 7.24 -0.38 35.86
N ASP A 371 6.50 -1.48 35.77
CA ASP A 371 6.85 -2.79 36.31
C ASP A 371 7.43 -3.73 35.23
N GLY A 372 7.46 -3.28 33.97
CA GLY A 372 7.96 -4.04 32.83
C GLY A 372 6.91 -4.93 32.16
N ASN A 373 5.62 -4.78 32.48
CA ASN A 373 4.54 -5.49 31.79
C ASN A 373 4.17 -4.77 30.48
N TRP A 374 3.69 -5.54 29.50
CA TRP A 374 3.20 -4.99 28.24
C TRP A 374 1.97 -4.09 28.46
N LEU A 375 2.07 -2.85 27.97
CA LEU A 375 1.01 -1.85 28.01
C LEU A 375 0.45 -1.57 26.61
N LEU A 376 1.33 -1.25 25.66
CA LEU A 376 1.00 -1.11 24.25
C LEU A 376 1.75 -2.20 23.46
N SER A 377 1.00 -3.00 22.69
CA SER A 377 1.60 -4.09 21.93
C SER A 377 2.55 -3.58 20.83
N PRO A 378 3.65 -4.32 20.54
CA PRO A 378 4.54 -4.06 19.40
C PRO A 378 4.10 -4.81 18.13
N ASP A 379 3.20 -5.78 18.26
CA ASP A 379 2.64 -6.55 17.16
C ASP A 379 1.34 -5.91 16.64
N ASN A 380 0.99 -6.20 15.39
CA ASN A 380 -0.16 -5.58 14.71
C ASN A 380 -0.14 -4.03 14.71
N GLU A 381 -1.27 -3.42 14.40
CA GLU A 381 -1.52 -1.97 14.43
C GLU A 381 -2.23 -1.59 15.73
N LEU A 382 -1.89 -0.42 16.29
CA LEU A 382 -2.68 0.14 17.39
C LEU A 382 -4.07 0.56 16.89
N THR A 383 -5.07 0.40 17.75
CA THR A 383 -6.45 0.87 17.51
C THR A 383 -6.81 1.99 18.47
N PRO A 384 -7.71 2.92 18.08
CA PRO A 384 -8.23 3.93 19.00
C PRO A 384 -8.80 3.33 20.30
N GLY A 385 -9.45 2.16 20.24
CA GLY A 385 -10.00 1.48 21.41
C GLY A 385 -8.92 1.02 22.40
N THR A 386 -7.85 0.39 21.89
CA THR A 386 -6.69 0.00 22.72
C THR A 386 -6.03 1.22 23.35
N ILE A 387 -5.85 2.30 22.58
CA ILE A 387 -5.27 3.55 23.07
C ILE A 387 -6.17 4.18 24.15
N ALA A 388 -7.49 4.22 23.93
CA ALA A 388 -8.45 4.74 24.89
C ALA A 388 -8.40 3.95 26.21
N HIS A 389 -8.30 2.62 26.14
CA HIS A 389 -8.18 1.78 27.32
C HIS A 389 -6.94 2.12 28.15
N VAL A 390 -5.78 2.22 27.49
CA VAL A 390 -4.51 2.55 28.15
C VAL A 390 -4.54 3.96 28.76
N ILE A 391 -5.01 4.96 28.01
CA ILE A 391 -5.14 6.34 28.50
C ILE A 391 -6.05 6.38 29.72
N ALA A 392 -7.24 5.78 29.64
CA ALA A 392 -8.22 5.81 30.71
C ALA A 392 -7.71 5.12 31.97
N ALA A 393 -7.09 3.94 31.86
CA ALA A 393 -6.50 3.24 33.01
C ALA A 393 -5.43 4.08 33.73
N ARG A 394 -4.66 4.89 32.98
CA ARG A 394 -3.63 5.76 33.54
C ARG A 394 -4.22 6.99 34.25
N ILE A 395 -5.20 7.65 33.64
CA ILE A 395 -5.83 8.85 34.22
C ILE A 395 -6.79 8.51 35.36
N GLN A 396 -7.38 7.30 35.40
CA GLN A 396 -8.33 6.87 36.44
C GLN A 396 -7.76 6.99 37.86
N LYS A 397 -6.43 6.96 38.01
CA LYS A 397 -5.72 7.21 39.27
C LYS A 397 -6.08 8.57 39.92
N TYR A 398 -6.58 9.54 39.14
CA TYR A 398 -6.92 10.87 39.61
C TYR A 398 -8.08 11.56 38.89
N TYR A 399 -8.61 10.98 37.81
CA TYR A 399 -9.78 11.45 37.09
C TYR A 399 -10.63 10.25 36.64
N ASP A 400 -11.68 9.95 37.42
CA ASP A 400 -12.62 8.86 37.14
C ASP A 400 -14.05 9.43 37.06
N THR A 401 -14.73 9.17 35.94
CA THR A 401 -16.10 9.64 35.71
C THR A 401 -16.95 8.49 35.18
N ASP A 402 -18.26 8.55 35.41
CA ASP A 402 -19.19 7.55 34.86
C ASP A 402 -19.12 7.47 33.34
N ALA A 403 -18.89 8.60 32.66
CA ALA A 403 -18.72 8.64 31.21
C ALA A 403 -17.53 7.78 30.73
N ILE A 404 -16.35 7.95 31.35
CA ILE A 404 -15.15 7.17 31.04
C ILE A 404 -15.38 5.68 31.34
N ARG A 405 -15.92 5.36 32.53
CA ARG A 405 -16.18 3.97 32.93
C ARG A 405 -17.15 3.28 31.97
N ASN A 406 -18.22 3.95 31.57
CA ASN A 406 -19.19 3.43 30.63
C ASN A 406 -18.59 3.22 29.23
N ARG A 407 -17.73 4.13 28.76
CA ARG A 407 -17.05 3.98 27.47
C ARG A 407 -16.06 2.82 27.48
N LEU A 408 -15.29 2.65 28.55
CA LEU A 408 -14.37 1.52 28.70
C LEU A 408 -15.09 0.18 28.78
N ALA A 409 -16.21 0.12 29.53
CA ALA A 409 -17.03 -1.07 29.59
C ALA A 409 -17.58 -1.43 28.20
N PHE A 410 -17.98 -0.42 27.43
CA PHE A 410 -18.38 -0.60 26.03
C PHE A 410 -17.26 -1.18 25.18
N PHE A 411 -16.05 -0.60 25.18
CA PHE A 411 -14.94 -1.12 24.38
C PHE A 411 -14.53 -2.54 24.79
N THR A 412 -14.48 -2.82 26.10
CA THR A 412 -14.20 -4.17 26.62
C THR A 412 -15.24 -5.19 26.12
N ASP A 413 -16.54 -4.84 26.15
CA ASP A 413 -17.61 -5.68 25.61
C ASP A 413 -17.50 -5.89 24.09
N GLN A 414 -17.19 -4.83 23.34
CA GLN A 414 -16.96 -4.92 21.90
C GLN A 414 -15.76 -5.80 21.56
N ASP A 415 -14.65 -5.68 22.29
CA ASP A 415 -13.44 -6.50 22.08
C ASP A 415 -13.71 -7.97 22.43
N ALA A 416 -14.46 -8.24 23.49
CA ALA A 416 -14.89 -9.60 23.84
C ALA A 416 -15.78 -10.20 22.75
N LYS A 417 -16.77 -9.45 22.25
CA LYS A 417 -17.64 -9.86 21.13
C LYS A 417 -16.83 -10.09 19.86
N ALA A 418 -15.92 -9.18 19.52
CA ALA A 418 -15.02 -9.31 18.39
C ALA A 418 -14.18 -10.59 18.50
N SER A 419 -13.58 -10.84 19.66
CA SER A 419 -12.74 -12.01 19.90
C SER A 419 -13.50 -13.32 19.80
N ALA A 420 -14.75 -13.36 20.28
CA ALA A 420 -15.64 -14.52 20.16
C ALA A 420 -16.24 -14.69 18.76
N TYR A 421 -16.26 -13.64 17.94
CA TYR A 421 -16.86 -13.68 16.61
C TYR A 421 -16.02 -14.49 15.62
N VAL A 422 -16.60 -15.57 15.11
CA VAL A 422 -16.03 -16.38 14.03
C VAL A 422 -16.75 -16.02 12.74
N THR A 423 -15.99 -15.49 11.77
CA THR A 423 -16.51 -15.20 10.43
C THR A 423 -17.05 -16.49 9.80
N PRO A 424 -18.34 -16.53 9.41
CA PRO A 424 -18.97 -17.76 8.95
C PRO A 424 -18.44 -18.25 7.61
N ILE A 425 -18.11 -17.33 6.69
CA ILE A 425 -17.57 -17.65 5.36
C ILE A 425 -16.51 -16.61 5.01
N LYS A 426 -15.31 -17.04 4.60
CA LYS A 426 -14.21 -16.13 4.21
C LYS A 426 -14.09 -16.00 2.70
N ARG A 427 -13.86 -14.76 2.23
CA ARG A 427 -13.50 -14.46 0.83
C ARG A 427 -12.01 -14.68 0.59
N THR A 428 -11.61 -15.90 0.28
CA THR A 428 -10.22 -16.21 -0.10
C THR A 428 -9.95 -15.74 -1.55
N PRO A 429 -8.90 -14.94 -1.81
CA PRO A 429 -8.56 -14.56 -3.17
C PRO A 429 -8.21 -15.77 -4.04
N TYR A 430 -8.55 -15.70 -5.32
CA TYR A 430 -8.46 -16.83 -6.24
C TYR A 430 -8.02 -16.43 -7.65
N PHE A 431 -7.64 -17.40 -8.46
CA PHE A 431 -7.35 -17.15 -9.87
C PHE A 431 -8.60 -16.64 -10.61
N CYS A 432 -8.42 -15.60 -11.43
CA CYS A 432 -9.49 -15.09 -12.28
C CYS A 432 -10.02 -16.19 -13.22
N SER A 433 -11.27 -16.07 -13.66
CA SER A 433 -11.82 -16.97 -14.69
C SER A 433 -10.93 -17.00 -15.93
N GLY A 434 -10.52 -18.20 -16.36
CA GLY A 434 -9.60 -18.36 -17.50
C GLY A 434 -8.17 -17.84 -17.26
N CYS A 435 -7.73 -17.74 -16.01
CA CYS A 435 -6.36 -17.34 -15.67
C CYS A 435 -5.34 -18.34 -16.24
N PRO A 436 -4.24 -17.88 -16.89
CA PRO A 436 -3.19 -18.78 -17.39
C PRO A 436 -2.52 -19.58 -16.28
N HIS A 437 -2.48 -19.03 -15.06
CA HIS A 437 -1.92 -19.71 -13.89
C HIS A 437 -2.71 -20.95 -13.47
N ASN A 438 -3.96 -21.12 -13.90
CA ASN A 438 -4.70 -22.38 -13.66
C ASN A 438 -4.00 -23.60 -14.27
N THR A 439 -3.24 -23.39 -15.35
CA THR A 439 -2.41 -24.43 -16.00
C THR A 439 -0.95 -24.29 -15.58
N SER A 440 -0.38 -23.08 -15.62
CA SER A 440 1.06 -22.88 -15.49
C SER A 440 1.63 -23.22 -14.11
N THR A 441 0.82 -23.14 -13.05
CA THR A 441 1.27 -23.45 -11.69
C THR A 441 1.15 -24.94 -11.34
N LYS A 442 0.52 -25.76 -12.17
CA LYS A 442 0.49 -27.21 -11.97
C LYS A 442 1.92 -27.78 -12.10
N ALA A 443 2.22 -28.79 -11.31
CA ALA A 443 3.48 -29.53 -11.32
C ALA A 443 3.20 -31.03 -11.47
N PRO A 444 4.21 -31.83 -11.87
CA PRO A 444 4.11 -33.29 -11.83
C PRO A 444 3.74 -33.79 -10.42
N GLU A 445 3.09 -34.95 -10.34
CA GLU A 445 2.74 -35.55 -9.07
C GLU A 445 3.99 -35.82 -8.22
N GLY A 446 3.94 -35.45 -6.93
CA GLY A 446 5.07 -35.56 -6.01
C GLY A 446 6.18 -34.52 -6.21
N ALA A 447 6.12 -33.67 -7.24
CA ALA A 447 7.13 -32.62 -7.44
C ALA A 447 6.90 -31.41 -6.55
N ARG A 448 7.99 -30.88 -5.99
CA ARG A 448 7.97 -29.67 -5.18
C ARG A 448 8.02 -28.42 -6.06
N THR A 449 7.20 -27.44 -5.73
CA THR A 449 7.13 -26.17 -6.45
C THR A 449 7.18 -25.01 -5.48
N LEU A 450 8.13 -24.11 -5.66
CA LEU A 450 8.31 -22.90 -4.87
C LEU A 450 7.43 -21.77 -5.43
N ALA A 451 6.73 -21.06 -4.55
CA ALA A 451 5.99 -19.87 -4.92
C ALA A 451 6.88 -18.61 -4.96
N GLY A 452 6.38 -17.57 -5.62
CA GLY A 452 7.04 -16.27 -5.73
C GLY A 452 6.03 -15.14 -5.52
N ILE A 453 6.53 -13.90 -5.47
CA ILE A 453 5.66 -12.73 -5.28
C ILE A 453 5.01 -12.36 -6.61
N GLY A 454 3.70 -12.61 -6.71
CA GLY A 454 2.90 -12.38 -7.92
C GLY A 454 1.52 -13.02 -7.78
N CYS A 455 0.70 -12.97 -8.83
CA CYS A 455 -0.58 -13.73 -8.82
C CYS A 455 -0.36 -15.23 -8.57
N HIS A 456 0.80 -15.77 -8.91
CA HIS A 456 1.16 -17.17 -8.70
C HIS A 456 1.40 -17.54 -7.22
N ILE A 457 1.52 -16.57 -6.29
CA ILE A 457 1.55 -16.85 -4.84
C ILE A 457 0.28 -17.56 -4.36
N MET A 458 -0.84 -17.31 -5.04
CA MET A 458 -2.13 -17.94 -4.72
C MET A 458 -2.12 -19.46 -4.91
N ALA A 459 -1.10 -20.01 -5.60
CA ALA A 459 -0.88 -21.45 -5.69
C ALA A 459 -0.66 -22.11 -4.31
N LEU A 460 -0.20 -21.34 -3.30
CA LEU A 460 -0.11 -21.78 -1.91
C LEU A 460 -1.48 -22.16 -1.32
N TRP A 461 -2.55 -21.44 -1.67
CA TRP A 461 -3.90 -21.73 -1.18
C TRP A 461 -4.62 -22.83 -1.97
N MET A 462 -3.94 -23.41 -2.96
CA MET A 462 -4.47 -24.46 -3.83
C MET A 462 -3.64 -25.75 -3.75
N ASP A 463 -2.74 -25.86 -2.77
CA ASP A 463 -1.85 -27.00 -2.58
C ASP A 463 -1.01 -27.33 -3.84
N ARG A 464 -0.64 -26.29 -4.60
CA ARG A 464 0.16 -26.41 -5.85
C ARG A 464 1.58 -25.88 -5.72
N ALA A 465 1.87 -25.20 -4.61
CA ALA A 465 3.19 -24.70 -4.28
C ALA A 465 3.37 -24.76 -2.78
N GLU A 466 4.62 -24.72 -2.36
CA GLU A 466 5.05 -24.62 -0.97
C GLU A 466 6.00 -23.44 -0.83
N THR A 467 6.01 -22.84 0.36
CA THR A 467 6.91 -21.75 0.75
C THR A 467 6.92 -20.55 -0.23
N PHE A 468 7.54 -19.45 0.17
CA PHE A 468 7.77 -18.28 -0.68
C PHE A 468 8.97 -17.50 -0.14
N THR A 469 9.47 -16.55 -0.92
CA THR A 469 10.58 -15.68 -0.55
C THR A 469 10.35 -14.25 -1.07
N GLN A 470 11.24 -13.32 -0.75
CA GLN A 470 11.16 -11.95 -1.24
C GLN A 470 11.28 -11.89 -2.77
N MET A 471 10.70 -10.84 -3.36
CA MET A 471 10.72 -10.62 -4.81
C MET A 471 12.17 -10.50 -5.33
N GLY A 472 12.55 -11.37 -6.28
CA GLY A 472 13.90 -11.53 -6.78
C GLY A 472 14.74 -12.62 -6.11
N GLY A 473 14.23 -13.27 -5.06
CA GLY A 473 14.87 -14.40 -4.41
C GLY A 473 14.31 -15.75 -4.84
N GLU A 474 13.25 -15.77 -5.67
CA GLU A 474 12.53 -16.98 -6.06
C GLU A 474 13.47 -18.07 -6.56
N GLY A 475 13.32 -19.29 -6.05
CA GLY A 475 14.14 -20.45 -6.42
C GLY A 475 15.52 -20.51 -5.74
N VAL A 476 16.09 -19.39 -5.29
CA VAL A 476 17.46 -19.37 -4.73
C VAL A 476 17.55 -20.06 -3.37
N THR A 477 16.45 -20.17 -2.62
CA THR A 477 16.41 -20.98 -1.38
C THR A 477 16.84 -22.42 -1.63
N TRP A 478 16.57 -22.97 -2.81
CA TRP A 478 17.02 -24.30 -3.22
C TRP A 478 18.55 -24.43 -3.24
N VAL A 479 19.30 -23.36 -3.51
CA VAL A 479 20.76 -23.39 -3.45
C VAL A 479 21.26 -23.76 -2.06
N GLY A 480 20.59 -23.28 -1.01
CA GLY A 480 20.90 -23.64 0.37
C GLY A 480 20.36 -25.01 0.79
N GLU A 481 19.24 -25.45 0.20
CA GLU A 481 18.56 -26.70 0.57
C GLU A 481 19.13 -27.95 -0.14
N ALA A 482 19.43 -27.84 -1.44
CA ALA A 482 19.80 -28.95 -2.32
C ALA A 482 20.92 -29.86 -1.78
N PRO A 483 21.97 -29.36 -1.10
CA PRO A 483 23.02 -30.21 -0.55
C PRO A 483 22.59 -31.11 0.62
N PHE A 484 21.43 -30.84 1.24
CA PHE A 484 21.00 -31.45 2.51
C PHE A 484 19.71 -32.25 2.41
N THR A 485 19.18 -32.48 1.21
CA THR A 485 17.95 -33.24 0.99
C THR A 485 18.16 -34.38 -0.01
N THR A 486 17.30 -35.39 0.06
CA THR A 486 17.23 -36.46 -0.95
C THR A 486 16.57 -35.99 -2.24
N ASP A 487 15.77 -34.92 -2.17
CA ASP A 487 15.12 -34.33 -3.34
C ASP A 487 16.17 -33.87 -4.35
N LYS A 488 15.94 -34.20 -5.61
CA LYS A 488 16.92 -33.92 -6.69
C LYS A 488 16.61 -32.68 -7.49
N HIS A 489 15.42 -32.12 -7.34
CA HIS A 489 14.91 -31.07 -8.22
C HIS A 489 13.72 -30.35 -7.56
N VAL A 490 13.58 -29.06 -7.85
CA VAL A 490 12.38 -28.27 -7.55
C VAL A 490 11.97 -27.42 -8.75
N PHE A 491 10.69 -27.06 -8.83
CA PHE A 491 10.21 -26.02 -9.73
C PHE A 491 10.12 -24.67 -9.00
N ALA A 492 10.40 -23.56 -9.68
CA ALA A 492 10.19 -22.21 -9.14
C ALA A 492 9.29 -21.41 -10.08
N ASN A 493 8.16 -20.90 -9.56
CA ASN A 493 7.32 -19.98 -10.30
C ASN A 493 7.90 -18.57 -10.23
N LEU A 494 8.10 -17.93 -11.39
CA LEU A 494 8.63 -16.57 -11.49
C LEU A 494 7.76 -15.75 -12.44
N GLY A 495 7.23 -14.62 -12.00
CA GLY A 495 6.49 -13.71 -12.88
C GLY A 495 7.43 -12.94 -13.82
N ASP A 496 6.93 -12.53 -14.98
CA ASP A 496 7.65 -11.64 -15.92
C ASP A 496 8.06 -10.30 -15.30
N GLY A 497 7.18 -9.66 -14.53
CA GLY A 497 7.52 -8.43 -13.80
C GLY A 497 8.65 -8.64 -12.78
N THR A 498 8.63 -9.76 -12.05
CA THR A 498 9.70 -10.12 -11.10
C THR A 498 11.00 -10.44 -11.82
N TYR A 499 10.93 -11.18 -12.92
CA TYR A 499 12.07 -11.49 -13.77
C TYR A 499 12.82 -10.21 -14.18
N PHE A 500 12.08 -9.20 -14.64
CA PHE A 500 12.67 -7.92 -15.05
C PHE A 500 13.22 -7.09 -13.88
N HIS A 501 12.51 -7.07 -12.74
CA HIS A 501 12.91 -6.30 -11.56
C HIS A 501 14.25 -6.77 -10.95
N SER A 502 14.37 -8.09 -10.70
CA SER A 502 15.57 -8.69 -10.10
C SER A 502 15.66 -10.21 -10.24
N GLY A 503 14.61 -10.89 -10.72
CA GLY A 503 14.56 -12.35 -10.85
C GLY A 503 15.58 -12.93 -11.84
N LEU A 504 16.07 -12.13 -12.80
CA LEU A 504 17.23 -12.51 -13.63
C LEU A 504 18.45 -12.90 -12.77
N LEU A 505 18.71 -12.15 -11.69
CA LEU A 505 19.84 -12.44 -10.80
C LEU A 505 19.63 -13.75 -10.02
N ALA A 506 18.39 -14.10 -9.68
CA ALA A 506 18.07 -15.40 -9.07
C ALA A 506 18.38 -16.56 -10.02
N VAL A 507 17.94 -16.48 -11.28
CA VAL A 507 18.23 -17.51 -12.29
C VAL A 507 19.74 -17.63 -12.50
N ARG A 508 20.45 -16.51 -12.64
CA ARG A 508 21.91 -16.47 -12.77
C ARG A 508 22.62 -17.13 -11.58
N GLN A 509 22.14 -16.88 -10.35
CA GLN A 509 22.69 -17.51 -9.14
C GLN A 509 22.48 -19.02 -9.14
N SER A 510 21.31 -19.51 -9.53
CA SER A 510 21.05 -20.96 -9.62
C SER A 510 21.93 -21.64 -10.67
N ILE A 511 22.14 -21.00 -11.83
CA ILE A 511 23.06 -21.48 -12.87
C ILE A 511 24.48 -21.55 -12.33
N ALA A 512 24.96 -20.48 -11.68
CA ALA A 512 26.29 -20.43 -11.09
C ALA A 512 26.49 -21.50 -10.01
N ALA A 513 25.47 -21.76 -9.19
CA ALA A 513 25.46 -22.80 -8.17
C ALA A 513 25.31 -24.22 -8.74
N LYS A 514 25.03 -24.37 -10.04
CA LYS A 514 24.83 -25.65 -10.74
C LYS A 514 23.76 -26.54 -10.08
N VAL A 515 22.73 -25.92 -9.49
CA VAL A 515 21.63 -26.67 -8.88
C VAL A 515 20.61 -27.12 -9.92
N ASN A 516 20.00 -28.27 -9.65
CA ASN A 516 18.93 -28.83 -10.46
C ASN A 516 17.62 -28.13 -10.12
N ILE A 517 17.17 -27.22 -10.98
CA ILE A 517 15.95 -26.44 -10.78
C ILE A 517 15.34 -26.07 -12.13
N THR A 518 14.01 -26.05 -12.18
CA THR A 518 13.28 -25.54 -13.34
C THR A 518 12.57 -24.24 -12.99
N TYR A 519 12.98 -23.14 -13.60
CA TYR A 519 12.25 -21.88 -13.52
C TYR A 519 11.09 -21.88 -14.51
N LYS A 520 9.89 -21.63 -14.01
CA LYS A 520 8.69 -21.35 -14.81
C LYS A 520 8.49 -19.85 -14.87
N ILE A 521 9.01 -19.21 -15.92
CA ILE A 521 8.79 -17.78 -16.20
C ILE A 521 7.39 -17.61 -16.77
N LEU A 522 6.47 -17.11 -15.95
CA LEU A 522 5.05 -16.97 -16.25
C LEU A 522 4.81 -15.62 -16.92
N PHE A 523 4.97 -15.57 -18.24
CA PHE A 523 4.83 -14.36 -19.05
C PHE A 523 3.34 -14.09 -19.33
N ASN A 524 2.81 -13.03 -18.74
CA ASN A 524 1.40 -12.67 -18.85
C ASN A 524 1.16 -11.24 -19.36
N ASP A 525 2.24 -10.50 -19.66
CA ASP A 525 2.23 -9.16 -20.26
C ASP A 525 1.58 -8.10 -19.34
N ALA A 526 1.58 -8.36 -18.02
CA ALA A 526 1.01 -7.44 -17.03
C ALA A 526 1.51 -7.67 -15.60
N VAL A 527 1.80 -6.59 -14.87
CA VAL A 527 1.89 -6.58 -13.40
C VAL A 527 0.48 -6.68 -12.82
N ALA A 528 -0.08 -7.88 -12.90
CA ALA A 528 -1.52 -8.13 -12.79
C ALA A 528 -2.08 -8.06 -11.36
N MET A 529 -1.21 -8.11 -10.35
CA MET A 529 -1.62 -8.06 -8.94
C MET A 529 -1.85 -6.62 -8.45
N THR A 530 -1.16 -5.64 -9.05
CA THR A 530 -1.18 -4.22 -8.66
C THR A 530 -2.07 -3.35 -9.56
N GLY A 531 -2.98 -3.96 -10.33
CA GLY A 531 -3.93 -3.23 -11.18
C GLY A 531 -3.79 -3.44 -12.68
N GLY A 532 -2.82 -4.25 -13.13
CA GLY A 532 -2.58 -4.56 -14.54
C GLY A 532 -1.82 -3.44 -15.27
N GLN A 533 -0.77 -2.92 -14.63
CA GLN A 533 0.23 -2.12 -15.35
C GLN A 533 1.02 -3.00 -16.33
N THR A 534 1.57 -2.42 -17.39
CA THR A 534 2.65 -3.09 -18.14
C THR A 534 3.85 -3.29 -17.22
N HIS A 535 4.64 -4.35 -17.41
CA HIS A 535 5.95 -4.41 -16.74
C HIS A 535 6.84 -3.26 -17.25
N ASP A 536 7.87 -2.91 -16.49
CA ASP A 536 8.82 -1.88 -16.91
C ASP A 536 9.63 -2.38 -18.12
N GLY A 537 10.07 -1.46 -18.98
CA GLY A 537 10.90 -1.77 -20.17
C GLY A 537 10.24 -2.55 -21.31
N GLU A 538 11.01 -2.78 -22.37
CA GLU A 538 10.63 -3.62 -23.52
C GLU A 538 11.06 -5.06 -23.24
N LEU A 539 10.19 -5.84 -22.60
CA LEU A 539 10.39 -7.27 -22.38
C LEU A 539 9.40 -8.07 -23.21
N ASP A 540 9.90 -8.99 -24.02
CA ASP A 540 9.10 -9.96 -24.76
C ASP A 540 9.68 -11.37 -24.64
N VAL A 541 8.92 -12.37 -25.07
CA VAL A 541 9.33 -13.78 -24.98
C VAL A 541 10.62 -14.07 -25.76
N PRO A 542 10.82 -13.58 -27.01
CA PRO A 542 12.09 -13.73 -27.70
C PRO A 542 13.29 -13.17 -26.94
N SER A 543 13.17 -12.00 -26.31
CA SER A 543 14.24 -11.39 -25.53
C SER A 543 14.58 -12.23 -24.29
N ILE A 544 13.57 -12.70 -23.55
CA ILE A 544 13.77 -13.62 -22.42
C ILE A 544 14.47 -14.89 -22.89
N ALA A 545 14.00 -15.51 -23.99
CA ALA A 545 14.60 -16.73 -24.51
C ALA A 545 16.07 -16.55 -24.91
N ASN A 546 16.41 -15.47 -25.62
CA ASN A 546 17.79 -15.12 -25.96
C ASN A 546 18.64 -14.92 -24.70
N GLN A 547 18.12 -14.20 -23.71
CA GLN A 547 18.83 -13.95 -22.46
C GLN A 547 19.09 -15.24 -21.68
N MET A 548 18.10 -16.13 -21.54
CA MET A 548 18.27 -17.40 -20.83
C MET A 548 19.26 -18.35 -21.51
N VAL A 549 19.32 -18.33 -22.85
CA VAL A 549 20.36 -19.05 -23.60
C VAL A 549 21.74 -18.42 -23.36
N ALA A 550 21.83 -17.09 -23.34
CA ALA A 550 23.08 -16.37 -23.08
C ALA A 550 23.59 -16.54 -21.64
N GLU A 551 22.68 -16.69 -20.66
CA GLU A 551 23.01 -17.05 -19.27
C GLU A 551 23.45 -18.52 -19.12
N HIS A 552 23.35 -19.33 -20.19
CA HIS A 552 23.66 -20.77 -20.21
C HIS A 552 22.68 -21.65 -19.42
N ALA A 553 21.39 -21.35 -19.43
CA ALA A 553 20.38 -22.32 -19.00
C ALA A 553 20.48 -23.60 -19.87
N VAL A 554 20.45 -24.77 -19.23
CA VAL A 554 20.74 -26.07 -19.88
C VAL A 554 19.72 -26.40 -20.97
N LYS A 555 18.45 -26.08 -20.71
CA LYS A 555 17.36 -26.21 -21.67
C LYS A 555 16.37 -25.06 -21.48
N VAL A 556 15.84 -24.57 -22.59
CA VAL A 556 14.82 -23.52 -22.62
C VAL A 556 13.66 -23.96 -23.52
N ALA A 557 12.43 -23.82 -23.04
CA ALA A 557 11.22 -24.09 -23.82
C ALA A 557 10.22 -22.94 -23.69
N VAL A 558 9.57 -22.58 -24.78
CA VAL A 558 8.46 -21.63 -24.85
C VAL A 558 7.16 -22.42 -25.05
N LEU A 559 6.21 -22.25 -24.13
CA LEU A 559 4.91 -22.89 -24.17
C LEU A 559 3.83 -21.81 -24.28
N THR A 560 2.98 -21.91 -25.31
CA THR A 560 1.93 -20.92 -25.58
C THR A 560 0.61 -21.57 -25.98
N GLU A 561 -0.51 -20.86 -25.87
CA GLU A 561 -1.81 -21.31 -26.37
C GLU A 561 -2.01 -21.06 -27.88
N ASP A 562 -1.13 -20.25 -28.48
CA ASP A 562 -1.21 -19.83 -29.88
C ASP A 562 0.19 -19.89 -30.51
N VAL A 563 0.56 -21.09 -30.96
CA VAL A 563 1.85 -21.35 -31.64
C VAL A 563 1.92 -20.58 -32.96
N GLU A 564 0.79 -20.34 -33.61
CA GLU A 564 0.69 -19.63 -34.88
C GLU A 564 1.12 -18.15 -34.77
N ARG A 565 0.92 -17.54 -33.60
CA ARG A 565 1.41 -16.18 -33.29
C ARG A 565 2.93 -16.02 -33.47
N TYR A 566 3.69 -17.11 -33.40
CA TYR A 566 5.13 -17.10 -33.58
C TYR A 566 5.58 -17.26 -35.04
N LYS A 567 4.64 -17.34 -35.99
CA LYS A 567 4.99 -17.30 -37.42
C LYS A 567 5.69 -15.98 -37.74
N GLY A 568 6.95 -16.08 -38.20
CA GLY A 568 7.79 -14.92 -38.50
C GLY A 568 8.52 -14.32 -37.28
N VAL A 569 8.37 -14.90 -36.08
CA VAL A 569 9.13 -14.54 -34.89
C VAL A 569 10.39 -15.42 -34.80
N THR A 570 11.56 -14.81 -34.64
CA THR A 570 12.83 -15.55 -34.52
C THR A 570 13.13 -15.88 -33.06
N LEU A 571 13.17 -17.17 -32.73
CA LEU A 571 13.65 -17.68 -31.44
C LEU A 571 15.05 -18.29 -31.60
N PRO A 572 15.88 -18.36 -30.53
CA PRO A 572 17.14 -19.09 -30.56
C PRO A 572 16.95 -20.54 -31.01
N SER A 573 17.88 -21.08 -31.81
CA SER A 573 17.75 -22.43 -32.39
C SER A 573 17.68 -23.56 -31.36
N SER A 574 18.18 -23.33 -30.14
CA SER A 574 18.12 -24.28 -29.02
C SER A 574 16.80 -24.23 -28.25
N VAL A 575 15.93 -23.26 -28.51
CA VAL A 575 14.66 -23.07 -27.80
C VAL A 575 13.54 -23.82 -28.52
N ARG A 576 12.81 -24.66 -27.78
CA ARG A 576 11.64 -25.37 -28.32
C ARG A 576 10.39 -24.53 -28.16
N LEU A 577 9.64 -24.31 -29.25
CA LEU A 577 8.32 -23.71 -29.23
C LEU A 577 7.25 -24.80 -29.29
N LEU A 578 6.37 -24.85 -28.29
CA LEU A 578 5.38 -25.90 -28.13
C LEU A 578 4.01 -25.33 -27.71
N ASP A 579 2.94 -26.08 -27.97
CA ASP A 579 1.63 -25.78 -27.39
C ASP A 579 1.65 -26.00 -25.88
N ARG A 580 0.85 -25.22 -25.14
CA ARG A 580 0.73 -25.31 -23.67
C ARG A 580 0.35 -26.69 -23.15
N SER A 581 -0.29 -27.54 -23.97
CA SER A 581 -0.61 -28.93 -23.62
C SER A 581 0.63 -29.80 -23.42
N ALA A 582 1.80 -29.41 -23.94
CA ALA A 582 3.06 -30.11 -23.73
C ALA A 582 3.66 -29.91 -22.33
N LEU A 583 3.07 -29.06 -21.47
CA LEU A 583 3.61 -28.73 -20.15
C LEU A 583 3.96 -29.95 -19.28
N PRO A 584 3.12 -31.00 -19.15
CA PRO A 584 3.49 -32.18 -18.35
C PRO A 584 4.77 -32.85 -18.84
N ALA A 585 4.84 -33.17 -20.14
CA ALA A 585 5.99 -33.85 -20.74
C ALA A 585 7.28 -33.03 -20.61
N ILE A 586 7.20 -31.69 -20.76
CA ILE A 586 8.36 -30.81 -20.61
C ILE A 586 8.80 -30.70 -19.15
N GLN A 587 7.87 -30.67 -18.19
CA GLN A 587 8.21 -30.66 -16.77
C GLN A 587 8.92 -31.96 -16.37
N ASP A 588 8.45 -33.12 -16.82
CA ASP A 588 9.09 -34.41 -16.53
C ASP A 588 10.51 -34.47 -17.11
N GLU A 589 10.67 -34.06 -18.38
CA GLU A 589 11.98 -34.00 -19.03
C GLU A 589 12.95 -33.05 -18.29
N PHE A 590 12.47 -31.88 -17.87
CA PHE A 590 13.29 -30.86 -17.22
C PHE A 590 13.63 -31.23 -15.78
N ALA A 591 12.72 -31.89 -15.06
CA ALA A 591 13.00 -32.42 -13.72
C ALA A 591 14.10 -33.49 -13.73
N ALA A 592 14.18 -34.28 -14.81
CA ALA A 592 15.24 -35.28 -15.01
C ALA A 592 16.56 -34.69 -15.56
N THR A 593 16.57 -33.41 -15.93
CA THR A 593 17.76 -32.76 -16.51
C THR A 593 18.61 -32.13 -15.41
N ALA A 594 19.89 -32.50 -15.33
CA ALA A 594 20.83 -31.88 -14.40
C ALA A 594 21.11 -30.42 -14.78
N GLY A 595 21.22 -29.55 -13.77
CA GLY A 595 21.41 -28.11 -13.91
C GLY A 595 20.11 -27.31 -13.98
N THR A 596 20.25 -26.01 -14.24
CA THR A 596 19.11 -25.08 -14.29
C THR A 596 18.47 -25.07 -15.68
N THR A 597 17.15 -25.30 -15.72
CA THR A 597 16.34 -25.24 -16.95
C THR A 597 15.23 -24.18 -16.84
N VAL A 598 14.70 -23.73 -17.99
CA VAL A 598 13.73 -22.63 -18.04
C VAL A 598 12.55 -22.95 -18.95
N ILE A 599 11.35 -22.84 -18.40
CA ILE A 599 10.08 -22.88 -19.13
C ILE A 599 9.53 -21.46 -19.17
N ILE A 600 9.43 -20.87 -20.35
CA ILE A 600 8.73 -19.60 -20.57
C ILE A 600 7.29 -19.93 -20.95
N PHE A 601 6.35 -19.63 -20.05
CA PHE A 601 4.94 -19.91 -20.23
C PHE A 601 4.21 -18.63 -20.64
N ASP A 602 3.94 -18.50 -21.94
CA ASP A 602 3.46 -17.29 -22.58
C ASP A 602 1.94 -17.33 -22.81
N GLN A 603 1.21 -16.66 -21.91
CA GLN A 603 -0.23 -16.44 -22.01
C GLN A 603 -0.65 -15.15 -21.34
N THR A 604 -1.29 -14.26 -22.11
CA THR A 604 -1.78 -12.97 -21.60
C THR A 604 -2.74 -13.11 -20.42
N CYS A 605 -2.60 -12.23 -19.44
CA CYS A 605 -3.46 -12.15 -18.27
C CYS A 605 -4.96 -12.09 -18.65
N ALA A 606 -5.78 -12.91 -17.99
CA ALA A 606 -7.22 -13.01 -18.30
C ALA A 606 -7.99 -11.70 -18.08
N ALA A 607 -7.65 -10.95 -17.03
CA ALA A 607 -8.25 -9.65 -16.77
C ALA A 607 -7.90 -8.63 -17.87
N GLU A 608 -6.67 -8.70 -18.38
CA GLU A 608 -6.21 -7.81 -19.45
C GLU A 608 -6.82 -8.19 -20.80
N LYS A 609 -6.94 -9.50 -21.12
CA LYS A 609 -7.73 -9.97 -22.27
C LYS A 609 -9.14 -9.39 -22.26
N ARG A 610 -9.81 -9.40 -21.10
CA ARG A 610 -11.16 -8.82 -20.94
C ARG A 610 -11.17 -7.31 -21.20
N ARG A 611 -10.18 -6.56 -20.69
CA ARG A 611 -10.04 -5.11 -20.92
C ARG A 611 -9.79 -4.79 -22.40
N ARG A 612 -8.85 -5.49 -23.04
CA ARG A 612 -8.53 -5.32 -24.47
C ARG A 612 -9.72 -5.63 -25.37
N ARG A 613 -10.48 -6.71 -25.08
CA ARG A 613 -11.74 -7.02 -25.78
C ARG A 613 -12.79 -5.92 -25.62
N LYS A 614 -12.97 -5.39 -24.40
CA LYS A 614 -13.90 -4.26 -24.15
C LYS A 614 -13.48 -3.00 -24.91
N ARG A 615 -12.17 -2.76 -25.06
CA ARG A 615 -11.57 -1.66 -25.85
C ARG A 615 -11.44 -1.96 -27.34
N GLN A 616 -11.88 -3.14 -27.80
CA GLN A 616 -11.78 -3.59 -29.19
C GLN A 616 -10.35 -3.70 -29.74
N THR A 617 -9.35 -3.85 -28.86
CA THR A 617 -7.93 -4.04 -29.23
C THR A 617 -7.49 -5.50 -29.24
N LEU A 618 -8.39 -6.43 -28.90
CA LEU A 618 -8.21 -7.87 -29.01
C LEU A 618 -9.50 -8.50 -29.52
N ALA A 619 -9.40 -9.47 -30.44
CA ALA A 619 -10.55 -10.18 -30.96
C ALA A 619 -11.35 -10.85 -29.84
N ASP A 620 -12.68 -10.74 -29.90
CA ASP A 620 -13.59 -11.42 -28.98
C ASP A 620 -14.07 -12.73 -29.62
N PRO A 621 -13.71 -13.92 -29.07
CA PRO A 621 -14.15 -15.19 -29.63
C PRO A 621 -15.68 -15.29 -29.70
N ALA A 622 -16.20 -15.74 -30.85
CA ALA A 622 -17.64 -15.83 -31.10
C ALA A 622 -18.33 -16.92 -30.28
N GLN A 623 -17.60 -17.98 -29.93
CA GLN A 623 -18.13 -19.13 -29.21
C GLN A 623 -18.40 -18.81 -27.73
N ARG A 624 -19.54 -19.26 -27.22
CA ARG A 624 -19.90 -19.22 -25.80
C ARG A 624 -20.25 -20.61 -25.29
N VAL A 625 -19.94 -20.87 -24.02
CA VAL A 625 -20.24 -22.13 -23.35
C VAL A 625 -21.35 -21.91 -22.33
N PHE A 626 -22.34 -22.79 -22.34
CA PHE A 626 -23.43 -22.89 -21.37
C PHE A 626 -23.47 -24.30 -20.78
N ILE A 627 -24.17 -24.45 -19.67
CA ILE A 627 -24.45 -25.75 -19.04
C ILE A 627 -25.98 -25.91 -19.01
N ASN A 628 -26.47 -27.00 -19.61
CA ASN A 628 -27.87 -27.38 -19.51
C ASN A 628 -28.14 -27.97 -18.12
N THR A 629 -28.86 -27.22 -17.28
CA THR A 629 -29.14 -27.61 -15.89
C THR A 629 -30.01 -28.85 -15.77
N ALA A 630 -30.81 -29.19 -16.79
CA ALA A 630 -31.61 -30.42 -16.80
C ALA A 630 -30.77 -31.68 -16.99
N VAL A 631 -29.58 -31.57 -17.60
CA VAL A 631 -28.64 -32.68 -17.83
C VAL A 631 -27.52 -32.70 -16.80
N CYS A 632 -27.19 -31.54 -16.21
CA CYS A 632 -26.13 -31.43 -15.23
C CYS A 632 -26.42 -32.31 -14.00
N GLU A 633 -25.43 -33.09 -13.58
CA GLU A 633 -25.52 -33.89 -12.34
C GLU A 633 -24.91 -33.16 -11.13
N GLY A 634 -24.25 -32.02 -11.34
CA GLY A 634 -23.58 -31.27 -10.28
C GLY A 634 -22.22 -31.83 -9.86
N CYS A 635 -21.68 -32.82 -10.58
CA CYS A 635 -20.44 -33.55 -10.23
C CYS A 635 -19.17 -32.69 -10.07
N GLY A 636 -19.11 -31.51 -10.70
CA GLY A 636 -18.00 -30.58 -10.53
C GLY A 636 -16.74 -30.83 -11.38
N ASP A 637 -16.70 -31.86 -12.24
CA ASP A 637 -15.52 -32.14 -13.07
C ASP A 637 -15.08 -30.94 -13.93
N CYS A 638 -16.04 -30.18 -14.46
CA CYS A 638 -15.77 -28.91 -15.15
C CYS A 638 -14.98 -27.88 -14.30
N SER A 639 -15.22 -27.83 -12.98
CA SER A 639 -14.45 -27.02 -12.02
C SER A 639 -13.07 -27.60 -11.77
N VAL A 640 -12.95 -28.92 -11.59
CA VAL A 640 -11.66 -29.62 -11.40
C VAL A 640 -10.71 -29.37 -12.57
N GLN A 641 -11.21 -29.48 -13.81
CA GLN A 641 -10.39 -29.29 -15.01
C GLN A 641 -9.94 -27.83 -15.19
N SER A 642 -10.84 -26.88 -14.96
CA SER A 642 -10.63 -25.47 -15.33
C SER A 642 -10.18 -24.57 -14.17
N ASN A 643 -10.46 -24.98 -12.94
CA ASN A 643 -10.26 -24.19 -11.73
C ASN A 643 -10.90 -22.79 -11.83
N CYS A 644 -12.10 -22.72 -12.41
CA CYS A 644 -12.71 -21.48 -12.91
C CYS A 644 -13.87 -20.99 -12.03
N VAL A 645 -13.73 -19.76 -11.51
CA VAL A 645 -14.76 -19.12 -10.67
C VAL A 645 -16.02 -18.68 -11.43
N SER A 646 -16.04 -18.75 -12.77
CA SER A 646 -17.26 -18.52 -13.56
C SER A 646 -18.17 -19.75 -13.65
N ILE A 647 -17.77 -20.90 -13.09
CA ILE A 647 -18.61 -22.11 -13.04
C ILE A 647 -19.37 -22.13 -11.72
N GLU A 648 -20.43 -21.34 -11.66
CA GLU A 648 -21.16 -21.09 -10.43
C GLU A 648 -22.14 -22.22 -10.11
N PRO A 649 -22.40 -22.51 -8.83
CA PRO A 649 -23.55 -23.32 -8.44
C PRO A 649 -24.87 -22.61 -8.81
N VAL A 650 -25.90 -23.40 -9.10
CA VAL A 650 -27.27 -22.91 -9.29
C VAL A 650 -28.26 -23.90 -8.69
N GLU A 651 -29.16 -23.43 -7.84
CA GLU A 651 -30.24 -24.24 -7.28
C GLU A 651 -31.35 -24.41 -8.32
N THR A 652 -31.84 -25.64 -8.47
CA THR A 652 -32.89 -26.01 -9.42
C THR A 652 -33.84 -27.02 -8.78
N GLU A 653 -34.98 -27.27 -9.42
CA GLU A 653 -35.92 -28.33 -8.99
C GLU A 653 -35.30 -29.73 -9.00
N PHE A 654 -34.20 -29.94 -9.76
CA PHE A 654 -33.46 -31.20 -9.84
C PHE A 654 -32.25 -31.27 -8.88
N GLY A 655 -32.22 -30.38 -7.87
CA GLY A 655 -31.10 -30.21 -6.95
C GLY A 655 -30.05 -29.20 -7.44
N ARG A 656 -28.92 -29.14 -6.72
CA ARG A 656 -27.83 -28.19 -7.00
C ARG A 656 -27.05 -28.55 -8.25
N LYS A 657 -27.06 -27.66 -9.25
CA LYS A 657 -26.40 -27.82 -10.55
C LYS A 657 -25.28 -26.79 -10.75
N ARG A 658 -24.73 -26.71 -11.96
CA ARG A 658 -23.73 -25.71 -12.37
C ARG A 658 -24.27 -24.83 -13.50
N LYS A 659 -23.81 -23.58 -13.55
CA LYS A 659 -24.04 -22.64 -14.65
C LYS A 659 -22.75 -21.89 -15.00
N ILE A 660 -22.61 -21.42 -16.24
CA ILE A 660 -21.52 -20.53 -16.64
C ILE A 660 -21.98 -19.08 -16.52
N ASN A 661 -21.33 -18.30 -15.67
CA ASN A 661 -21.53 -16.86 -15.60
C ASN A 661 -20.98 -16.17 -16.86
N GLN A 662 -21.88 -15.76 -17.74
CA GLN A 662 -21.54 -15.13 -19.03
C GLN A 662 -20.93 -13.74 -18.90
N SER A 663 -21.11 -13.08 -17.75
CA SER A 663 -20.59 -11.73 -17.48
C SER A 663 -19.12 -11.76 -17.05
N SER A 664 -18.69 -12.84 -16.36
CA SER A 664 -17.33 -13.02 -15.85
C SER A 664 -16.47 -13.99 -16.68
N CYS A 665 -17.07 -14.82 -17.54
CA CYS A 665 -16.34 -15.78 -18.37
C CYS A 665 -15.36 -15.11 -19.34
N ASN A 666 -14.10 -15.53 -19.30
CA ASN A 666 -13.02 -15.03 -20.18
C ASN A 666 -12.74 -15.91 -21.41
N LYS A 667 -13.57 -16.94 -21.66
CA LYS A 667 -13.52 -17.76 -22.88
C LYS A 667 -12.16 -18.47 -23.10
N ASP A 668 -11.61 -19.08 -22.05
CA ASP A 668 -10.42 -19.96 -22.13
C ASP A 668 -10.78 -21.42 -22.50
N TYR A 669 -12.07 -21.78 -22.38
CA TYR A 669 -12.64 -23.07 -22.77
C TYR A 669 -12.07 -24.31 -22.07
N SER A 670 -11.12 -24.19 -21.12
CA SER A 670 -10.58 -25.34 -20.38
C SER A 670 -11.64 -26.16 -19.62
N CYS A 671 -12.82 -25.59 -19.34
CA CYS A 671 -13.94 -26.33 -18.76
C CYS A 671 -14.48 -27.45 -19.68
N LEU A 672 -14.35 -27.29 -21.00
CA LEU A 672 -14.76 -28.29 -21.99
C LEU A 672 -13.87 -29.54 -22.00
N LYS A 673 -12.73 -29.51 -21.31
CA LYS A 673 -11.89 -30.70 -21.09
C LYS A 673 -12.52 -31.69 -20.12
N GLY A 674 -13.54 -31.26 -19.37
CA GLY A 674 -14.29 -32.14 -18.49
C GLY A 674 -15.19 -33.10 -19.26
N PHE A 675 -15.36 -34.30 -18.74
CA PHE A 675 -16.26 -35.31 -19.27
C PHE A 675 -17.69 -35.00 -18.85
N CYS A 676 -18.33 -34.03 -19.51
CA CYS A 676 -19.64 -33.54 -19.12
C CYS A 676 -20.62 -33.44 -20.31
N PRO A 677 -21.70 -34.25 -20.34
CA PRO A 677 -22.69 -34.21 -21.42
C PRO A 677 -23.60 -32.97 -21.36
N SER A 678 -23.51 -32.17 -20.31
CA SER A 678 -24.39 -31.00 -20.11
C SER A 678 -23.91 -29.73 -20.83
N PHE A 679 -22.71 -29.73 -21.43
CA PHE A 679 -22.20 -28.55 -22.11
C PHE A 679 -22.96 -28.26 -23.40
N VAL A 680 -23.24 -26.98 -23.62
CA VAL A 680 -23.80 -26.45 -24.87
C VAL A 680 -22.91 -25.32 -25.34
N THR A 681 -22.33 -25.46 -26.54
CA THR A 681 -21.59 -24.38 -27.21
C THR A 681 -22.49 -23.66 -28.21
N VAL A 682 -22.40 -22.34 -28.23
CA VAL A 682 -23.17 -21.51 -29.17
C VAL A 682 -22.23 -20.53 -29.85
N ASP A 683 -22.21 -20.56 -31.18
CA ASP A 683 -21.40 -19.68 -32.01
C ASP A 683 -22.19 -18.45 -32.48
N GLY A 684 -21.57 -17.27 -32.41
CA GLY A 684 -22.14 -16.02 -32.94
C GLY A 684 -23.24 -15.39 -32.09
N ALA A 685 -23.68 -16.04 -31.00
CA ALA A 685 -24.72 -15.51 -30.13
C ALA A 685 -24.23 -14.38 -29.21
N LYS A 686 -25.08 -13.36 -29.03
CA LYS A 686 -24.85 -12.25 -28.09
C LYS A 686 -25.86 -12.34 -26.94
N PRO A 687 -25.41 -12.26 -25.67
CA PRO A 687 -26.33 -12.16 -24.54
C PRO A 687 -27.24 -10.94 -24.72
N ARG A 688 -28.53 -11.13 -24.44
CA ARG A 688 -29.50 -10.03 -24.45
C ARG A 688 -29.05 -8.99 -23.42
N LYS A 689 -28.87 -7.73 -23.85
CA LYS A 689 -28.64 -6.63 -22.90
C LYS A 689 -29.93 -6.36 -22.14
N ALA A 690 -29.86 -6.27 -20.82
CA ALA A 690 -30.95 -5.69 -20.04
C ALA A 690 -31.18 -4.25 -20.50
N LYS A 691 -32.45 -3.82 -20.61
CA LYS A 691 -32.73 -2.38 -20.73
C LYS A 691 -32.21 -1.72 -19.46
N ALA A 692 -31.52 -0.58 -19.60
CA ALA A 692 -31.25 0.25 -18.44
C ALA A 692 -32.58 0.53 -17.74
N ALA A 693 -32.61 0.42 -16.41
CA ALA A 693 -33.73 0.95 -15.65
C ALA A 693 -33.89 2.41 -16.07
N GLY A 694 -35.12 2.85 -16.37
CA GLY A 694 -35.39 4.25 -16.66
C GLY A 694 -35.11 5.12 -15.43
N ASP A 695 -35.27 6.43 -15.57
CA ASP A 695 -35.21 7.34 -14.43
C ASP A 695 -36.14 6.83 -13.32
N ILE A 696 -35.59 6.74 -12.11
CA ILE A 696 -36.37 6.36 -10.94
C ILE A 696 -37.24 7.57 -10.63
N ASP A 697 -38.56 7.40 -10.70
CA ASP A 697 -39.50 8.44 -10.27
C ASP A 697 -39.45 8.57 -8.75
N LEU A 698 -38.81 9.64 -8.29
CA LEU A 698 -38.68 9.99 -6.87
C LEU A 698 -39.76 10.98 -6.41
N SER A 699 -40.71 11.37 -7.27
CA SER A 699 -41.69 12.43 -6.95
C SER A 699 -42.62 12.10 -5.77
N GLY A 700 -42.75 10.82 -5.41
CA GLY A 700 -43.50 10.35 -4.25
C GLY A 700 -42.65 9.98 -3.02
N VAL A 701 -41.34 10.16 -3.07
CA VAL A 701 -40.43 9.86 -1.95
C VAL A 701 -40.31 11.13 -1.08
N PRO A 702 -40.66 11.08 0.22
CA PRO A 702 -40.55 12.24 1.10
C PRO A 702 -39.08 12.67 1.23
N GLU A 703 -38.87 13.98 1.37
CA GLU A 703 -37.54 14.53 1.68
C GLU A 703 -37.01 13.90 2.98
N PRO A 704 -35.79 13.35 2.98
CA PRO A 704 -35.25 12.70 4.15
C PRO A 704 -34.92 13.73 5.24
N THR A 705 -35.20 13.39 6.49
CA THR A 705 -34.64 14.15 7.62
C THR A 705 -33.14 13.93 7.66
N LEU A 706 -32.37 14.97 7.35
CA LEU A 706 -30.91 14.90 7.37
C LEU A 706 -30.41 14.80 8.83
N PRO A 707 -29.52 13.84 9.14
CA PRO A 707 -28.89 13.80 10.46
C PRO A 707 -27.99 15.03 10.64
N SER A 708 -27.90 15.55 11.87
CA SER A 708 -26.90 16.57 12.19
C SER A 708 -25.52 15.89 12.17
N PRO A 709 -24.57 16.34 11.32
CA PRO A 709 -23.23 15.81 11.31
C PRO A 709 -22.47 16.38 12.52
N GLY A 710 -22.71 15.81 13.70
CA GLY A 710 -21.96 16.12 14.94
C GLY A 710 -20.52 15.61 14.82
N HIS A 711 -20.17 14.54 15.54
CA HIS A 711 -18.85 13.89 15.50
C HIS A 711 -18.61 13.02 14.23
N GLY A 712 -19.25 13.39 13.12
CA GLY A 712 -19.19 12.69 11.85
C GLY A 712 -20.26 11.60 11.67
N TYR A 713 -20.78 11.48 10.44
CA TYR A 713 -21.66 10.40 9.99
C TYR A 713 -20.81 9.32 9.31
N ASN A 714 -20.82 8.11 9.88
CA ASN A 714 -19.91 7.03 9.53
C ASN A 714 -20.59 5.98 8.64
N ILE A 715 -20.13 5.89 7.40
CA ILE A 715 -20.64 4.97 6.38
C ILE A 715 -19.57 3.92 6.08
N MET A 716 -19.91 2.64 6.25
CA MET A 716 -19.06 1.53 5.81
C MET A 716 -19.63 0.93 4.52
N VAL A 717 -18.83 0.88 3.47
CA VAL A 717 -19.18 0.24 2.20
C VAL A 717 -18.39 -1.05 2.07
N THR A 718 -19.08 -2.17 1.87
CA THR A 718 -18.44 -3.49 1.77
C THR A 718 -18.74 -4.14 0.42
N GLY A 719 -17.77 -4.87 -0.12
CA GLY A 719 -17.94 -5.54 -1.40
C GLY A 719 -16.74 -6.36 -1.83
N ILE A 720 -16.71 -6.74 -3.10
CA ILE A 720 -15.59 -7.45 -3.73
C ILE A 720 -15.12 -6.68 -4.96
N GLY A 721 -13.95 -7.01 -5.51
CA GLY A 721 -13.45 -6.35 -6.71
C GLY A 721 -14.47 -6.36 -7.85
N GLY A 722 -14.83 -5.17 -8.34
CA GLY A 722 -15.80 -4.99 -9.43
C GLY A 722 -17.23 -4.65 -9.00
N THR A 723 -17.55 -4.62 -7.70
CA THR A 723 -18.87 -4.18 -7.21
C THR A 723 -19.02 -2.66 -7.04
N GLY A 724 -17.98 -1.89 -7.34
CA GLY A 724 -18.03 -0.41 -7.35
C GLY A 724 -17.80 0.27 -6.00
N VAL A 725 -17.32 -0.45 -4.97
CA VAL A 725 -17.08 0.08 -3.61
C VAL A 725 -16.28 1.39 -3.60
N LEU A 726 -15.12 1.40 -4.27
CA LEU A 726 -14.27 2.59 -4.38
C LEU A 726 -14.95 3.76 -5.11
N THR A 727 -15.79 3.44 -6.10
CA THR A 727 -16.55 4.46 -6.84
C THR A 727 -17.61 5.10 -5.94
N VAL A 728 -18.33 4.29 -5.16
CA VAL A 728 -19.33 4.79 -4.19
C VAL A 728 -18.65 5.68 -3.16
N SER A 729 -17.53 5.22 -2.60
CA SER A 729 -16.70 5.98 -1.65
C SER A 729 -16.29 7.34 -2.21
N ALA A 730 -15.68 7.37 -3.40
CA ALA A 730 -15.24 8.60 -4.05
C ALA A 730 -16.40 9.55 -4.39
N LEU A 731 -17.55 9.02 -4.83
CA LEU A 731 -18.74 9.82 -5.13
C LEU A 731 -19.30 10.47 -3.86
N LEU A 732 -19.45 9.71 -2.77
CA LEU A 732 -19.95 10.24 -1.49
C LEU A 732 -19.00 11.31 -0.93
N GLY A 733 -17.68 11.04 -0.94
CA GLY A 733 -16.68 12.00 -0.48
C GLY A 733 -16.66 13.29 -1.31
N THR A 734 -16.74 13.16 -2.64
CA THR A 734 -16.78 14.33 -3.55
C THR A 734 -18.08 15.11 -3.39
N ALA A 735 -19.22 14.44 -3.25
CA ALA A 735 -20.51 15.09 -3.03
C ALA A 735 -20.50 15.90 -1.72
N GLY A 736 -20.05 15.29 -0.61
CA GLY A 736 -19.90 15.98 0.66
C GLY A 736 -18.97 17.20 0.56
N HIS A 737 -17.84 17.06 -0.14
CA HIS A 737 -16.93 18.17 -0.42
C HIS A 737 -17.62 19.33 -1.17
N ILE A 738 -18.37 19.01 -2.25
CA ILE A 738 -19.11 19.99 -3.06
C ILE A 738 -20.17 20.71 -2.22
N GLU A 739 -20.86 20.01 -1.33
CA GLU A 739 -21.82 20.58 -0.37
C GLU A 739 -21.16 21.39 0.75
N GLY A 740 -19.83 21.40 0.81
CA GLY A 740 -19.05 22.18 1.74
C GLY A 740 -18.73 21.48 3.06
N LEU A 741 -19.15 20.23 3.22
CA LEU A 741 -18.82 19.36 4.35
C LEU A 741 -17.33 18.96 4.31
N ALA A 742 -16.81 18.58 5.47
CA ALA A 742 -15.59 17.80 5.55
C ALA A 742 -15.91 16.35 5.19
N ALA A 743 -15.06 15.75 4.37
CA ALA A 743 -15.20 14.37 3.94
C ALA A 743 -13.85 13.68 4.01
N THR A 744 -13.85 12.48 4.59
CA THR A 744 -12.71 11.58 4.63
C THR A 744 -13.15 10.20 4.15
N THR A 745 -12.40 9.59 3.26
CA THR A 745 -12.62 8.22 2.80
C THR A 745 -11.36 7.40 3.03
N ALA A 746 -11.47 6.17 3.53
CA ALA A 746 -10.36 5.22 3.63
C ALA A 746 -10.71 3.93 2.88
N ASP A 747 -9.94 3.65 1.83
CA ASP A 747 -10.25 2.62 0.85
C ASP A 747 -9.27 1.44 0.97
N MET A 748 -9.72 0.31 1.51
CA MET A 748 -8.92 -0.92 1.64
C MET A 748 -9.26 -1.90 0.52
N ALA A 749 -8.41 -1.93 -0.51
CA ALA A 749 -8.63 -2.76 -1.69
C ALA A 749 -7.83 -4.08 -1.70
N GLY A 750 -6.65 -4.16 -1.07
CA GLY A 750 -5.85 -5.41 -0.96
C GLY A 750 -5.85 -6.29 -2.23
N MET A 751 -6.23 -7.56 -2.09
CA MET A 751 -6.36 -8.54 -3.19
C MET A 751 -7.75 -8.56 -3.86
N ALA A 752 -8.54 -7.50 -3.73
CA ALA A 752 -9.92 -7.45 -4.20
C ALA A 752 -10.10 -7.77 -5.68
N GLN A 753 -9.15 -7.39 -6.54
CA GLN A 753 -9.22 -7.68 -7.98
C GLN A 753 -9.21 -9.19 -8.29
N LYS A 754 -8.92 -10.04 -7.29
CA LYS A 754 -8.90 -11.50 -7.36
C LYS A 754 -10.01 -12.13 -6.52
N GLY A 755 -11.12 -11.42 -6.31
CA GLY A 755 -12.28 -11.92 -5.57
C GLY A 755 -12.18 -11.80 -4.05
N GLY A 756 -11.15 -11.12 -3.54
CA GLY A 756 -11.04 -10.75 -2.14
C GLY A 756 -12.00 -9.63 -1.72
N ALA A 757 -12.12 -9.42 -0.42
CA ALA A 757 -12.92 -8.36 0.19
C ALA A 757 -12.38 -6.95 -0.13
N VAL A 758 -13.28 -5.99 -0.21
CA VAL A 758 -13.05 -4.54 -0.28
C VAL A 758 -13.86 -3.88 0.82
N TYR A 759 -13.23 -2.96 1.54
CA TYR A 759 -13.90 -2.11 2.52
C TYR A 759 -13.58 -0.65 2.21
N SER A 760 -14.57 0.21 2.28
CA SER A 760 -14.38 1.66 2.23
C SER A 760 -15.13 2.30 3.38
N ALA A 761 -14.39 2.97 4.27
CA ALA A 761 -14.98 3.84 5.28
C ALA A 761 -15.14 5.25 4.69
N VAL A 762 -16.32 5.84 4.83
CA VAL A 762 -16.61 7.23 4.46
C VAL A 762 -17.12 7.93 5.72
N ARG A 763 -16.47 9.03 6.11
CA ARG A 763 -16.89 9.87 7.22
C ARG A 763 -17.19 11.28 6.69
N LEU A 764 -18.36 11.80 7.03
CA LEU A 764 -18.81 13.14 6.66
C LEU A 764 -19.07 13.97 7.92
N ALA A 765 -18.51 15.17 8.01
CA ALA A 765 -18.70 16.05 9.16
C ALA A 765 -18.83 17.53 8.74
N ALA A 766 -19.24 18.39 9.68
CA ALA A 766 -19.32 19.82 9.43
C ALA A 766 -17.93 20.45 9.19
N SER A 767 -16.90 19.98 9.90
CA SER A 767 -15.54 20.52 9.79
C SER A 767 -14.46 19.43 9.79
N ASN A 768 -13.26 19.75 9.28
CA ASN A 768 -12.13 18.83 9.30
C ASN A 768 -11.67 18.50 10.74
N ALA A 769 -11.93 19.37 11.71
CA ALA A 769 -11.57 19.15 13.11
C ALA A 769 -12.38 17.99 13.74
N ASP A 770 -13.56 17.70 13.19
CA ASP A 770 -14.44 16.62 13.64
C ASP A 770 -14.06 15.25 13.03
N LEU A 771 -13.09 15.21 12.11
CA LEU A 771 -12.61 13.99 11.43
C LEU A 771 -11.15 13.71 11.78
N THR A 772 -10.90 13.29 13.02
CA THR A 772 -9.55 13.05 13.53
C THR A 772 -8.88 11.79 12.97
N SER A 773 -9.63 10.70 12.79
CA SER A 773 -9.15 9.45 12.18
C SER A 773 -9.96 9.10 10.92
N PRO A 774 -9.35 8.53 9.87
CA PRO A 774 -10.11 8.05 8.71
C PRO A 774 -10.86 6.73 8.99
N ARG A 775 -10.55 6.03 10.10
CA ARG A 775 -11.19 4.76 10.47
C ARG A 775 -12.49 4.99 11.23
N ILE A 776 -13.42 4.05 11.08
CA ILE A 776 -14.61 3.94 11.93
C ILE A 776 -14.25 3.04 13.11
N ILE A 777 -14.50 3.51 14.33
CA ILE A 777 -14.25 2.73 15.55
C ILE A 777 -15.35 1.67 15.79
N ALA A 778 -15.08 0.74 16.70
CA ALA A 778 -16.03 -0.31 17.05
C ALA A 778 -17.39 0.25 17.50
N GLY A 779 -18.47 -0.33 16.93
CA GLY A 779 -19.86 0.07 17.16
C GLY A 779 -20.24 1.49 16.74
N ALA A 780 -19.46 2.17 15.90
CA ALA A 780 -19.72 3.54 15.48
C ALA A 780 -20.22 3.71 14.04
N ALA A 781 -20.49 2.62 13.30
CA ALA A 781 -21.09 2.75 11.97
C ALA A 781 -22.56 3.19 12.07
N ASP A 782 -22.91 4.26 11.36
CA ASP A 782 -24.28 4.75 11.23
C ASP A 782 -25.01 4.03 10.08
N LEU A 783 -24.28 3.78 8.99
CA LEU A 783 -24.80 3.11 7.79
C LEU A 783 -23.80 2.08 7.27
N VAL A 784 -24.30 0.89 6.91
CA VAL A 784 -23.56 -0.10 6.14
C VAL A 784 -24.21 -0.30 4.78
N LEU A 785 -23.46 -0.01 3.72
CA LEU A 785 -23.81 -0.29 2.34
C LEU A 785 -23.12 -1.59 1.91
N ALA A 786 -23.83 -2.70 2.05
CA ALA A 786 -23.30 -4.02 1.76
C ALA A 786 -23.55 -4.41 0.30
N CYS A 787 -22.61 -4.07 -0.60
CA CYS A 787 -22.63 -4.54 -1.98
C CYS A 787 -22.39 -6.05 -2.08
N ASP A 788 -21.74 -6.65 -1.07
CA ASP A 788 -21.59 -8.10 -0.87
C ASP A 788 -21.89 -8.47 0.59
N ALA A 789 -22.89 -9.32 0.81
CA ALA A 789 -23.34 -9.71 2.15
C ALA A 789 -22.29 -10.56 2.90
N VAL A 790 -21.46 -11.34 2.20
CA VAL A 790 -20.41 -12.16 2.83
C VAL A 790 -19.36 -11.25 3.45
N VAL A 791 -18.90 -10.24 2.71
CA VAL A 791 -17.94 -9.26 3.24
C VAL A 791 -18.54 -8.41 4.37
N ALA A 792 -19.83 -8.10 4.31
CA ALA A 792 -20.52 -7.44 5.43
C ALA A 792 -20.60 -8.32 6.71
N ALA A 793 -20.57 -9.65 6.56
CA ALA A 793 -20.49 -10.61 7.65
C ALA A 793 -19.05 -10.86 8.14
N ASP A 794 -18.02 -10.26 7.52
CA ASP A 794 -16.67 -10.37 8.04
C ASP A 794 -16.54 -9.67 9.39
N LYS A 795 -15.65 -10.20 10.24
CA LYS A 795 -15.38 -9.67 11.58
C LYS A 795 -15.10 -8.16 11.55
N ALA A 796 -14.31 -7.70 10.58
CA ALA A 796 -13.93 -6.30 10.42
C ALA A 796 -15.11 -5.34 10.21
N THR A 797 -16.23 -5.82 9.65
CA THR A 797 -17.45 -5.01 9.49
C THR A 797 -18.38 -5.19 10.69
N GLN A 798 -18.56 -6.43 11.15
CA GLN A 798 -19.48 -6.75 12.26
C GLN A 798 -19.13 -6.00 13.54
N THR A 799 -17.85 -5.83 13.85
CA THR A 799 -17.39 -5.09 15.02
C THR A 799 -17.72 -3.60 14.98
N LEU A 800 -18.08 -3.05 13.81
CA LEU A 800 -18.43 -1.64 13.66
C LEU A 800 -19.94 -1.38 13.87
N MET A 801 -20.75 -2.43 13.90
CA MET A 801 -22.21 -2.32 13.92
C MET A 801 -22.79 -2.54 15.31
N ILE A 802 -23.81 -1.77 15.68
CA ILE A 802 -24.65 -2.04 16.85
C ILE A 802 -26.14 -1.87 16.48
N PRO A 803 -27.05 -2.72 17.01
CA PRO A 803 -28.47 -2.68 16.63
C PRO A 803 -29.19 -1.36 16.91
N THR A 804 -28.70 -0.57 17.87
CA THR A 804 -29.30 0.69 18.29
C THR A 804 -28.88 1.89 17.45
N ARG A 805 -27.87 1.74 16.58
CA ARG A 805 -27.28 2.84 15.78
C ARG A 805 -27.26 2.54 14.29
N THR A 806 -26.90 1.32 13.92
CA THR A 806 -26.52 1.00 12.54
C THR A 806 -27.70 0.61 11.67
N ALA A 807 -27.89 1.33 10.57
CA ALA A 807 -28.74 0.89 9.47
C ALA A 807 -27.94 0.06 8.45
N VAL A 808 -28.51 -1.02 7.92
CA VAL A 808 -27.86 -1.87 6.91
C VAL A 808 -28.70 -1.91 5.64
N VAL A 809 -28.10 -1.52 4.52
CA VAL A 809 -28.65 -1.72 3.18
C VAL A 809 -27.80 -2.77 2.48
N ALA A 810 -28.36 -3.96 2.29
CA ALA A 810 -27.63 -5.10 1.74
C ALA A 810 -28.18 -5.52 0.38
N ASN A 811 -27.26 -5.81 -0.55
CA ASN A 811 -27.58 -6.51 -1.78
C ASN A 811 -27.95 -7.97 -1.44
N ALA A 812 -29.19 -8.34 -1.76
CA ALA A 812 -29.70 -9.69 -1.52
C ALA A 812 -29.11 -10.75 -2.49
N ASP A 813 -28.53 -10.31 -3.61
CA ASP A 813 -27.85 -11.23 -4.54
C ASP A 813 -26.46 -11.61 -4.02
N MET A 814 -26.28 -12.88 -3.65
CA MET A 814 -25.04 -13.40 -3.10
C MET A 814 -24.13 -13.96 -4.18
N ALA A 815 -22.98 -13.30 -4.41
CA ALA A 815 -21.96 -13.85 -5.29
C ALA A 815 -21.31 -15.11 -4.65
N PRO A 816 -21.17 -16.23 -5.37
CA PRO A 816 -20.53 -17.44 -4.82
C PRO A 816 -19.08 -17.20 -4.35
N VAL A 817 -18.65 -17.90 -3.28
CA VAL A 817 -17.25 -17.89 -2.78
C VAL A 817 -16.41 -18.98 -3.43
N SER A 818 -15.09 -18.83 -3.52
CA SER A 818 -14.20 -19.76 -4.24
C SER A 818 -14.25 -21.22 -3.78
N ASP A 819 -14.77 -21.50 -2.57
CA ASP A 819 -14.79 -22.83 -1.98
C ASP A 819 -15.59 -23.85 -2.81
N PHE A 820 -16.55 -23.43 -3.65
CA PHE A 820 -17.29 -24.35 -4.53
C PHE A 820 -16.47 -24.95 -5.67
N VAL A 821 -15.27 -24.39 -5.94
CA VAL A 821 -14.38 -24.82 -7.02
C VAL A 821 -13.71 -26.16 -6.68
N ARG A 822 -13.58 -26.45 -5.38
CA ARG A 822 -13.01 -27.69 -4.85
C ARG A 822 -13.99 -28.86 -4.96
#